data_AF-A0A174U5P6-F1
#
_entry.id   AF-A0A174U5P6-F1
#
_cell.length_a   1.000
_cell.length_b   1.000
_cell.length_c   1.000
_cell.angle_alpha   90.00
_cell.angle_beta   90.00
_cell.angle_gamma   90.00
#
_symmetry.space_group_name_H-M   'P 1'
#
loop_
_entity.id
_entity.type
_entity.pdbx_description
1 polymer ?
#
loop_
_entity_poly.entity_id
_entity_poly.type
_entity_poly.pdbx_seq_one_letter_code
_entity_poly.pdbx_strand_id
1 'polypeptide(L)'
;MKRQFILTCICLLFTFVGTQGKTTSIPTIYIDGNGVMRWNDTHREASFFGANYTTPFAHAYRALGYLGVDRKAAIDKDVYHLSRLGFNAYRIHLWDVELTDGEGNLSENDHLDLMDYLIAKLKERNIHIVITAQTNFGNGYPERNEPTGGFSYKYDKCSMHSEPEAIAAQERYLYSLVRHTNPYTGLAYKDDPSIVGFEINNEPCHSGTKEEVKSYINRMLKAIRKAGNRKPVFYNVSHNEWTVEAYYDTDIKGTTYQWYPIGLVSGQTQQGNFLPYVDRYDISFADKVKGFDKKARMIYEFDPADIMYSYMYPAMVRTFRTAGFQWITQFAYDPMDIAYANTEYQTHFLNLAYTPHKAISMKIASEAAQSLKRGASYGSYPQDTLFGEGFRVSYTEDLSELNNGNKFYYSNTTRTQPKDASQLVSIAGCGSSPVVRYEGTGAYFIDRLEDGVWRLEVMPDAIIVNDPFAKPSLEKEVVTIAYGAWDMALQLPNLGNAFTLSAIQSPANSTLASSAHRENSRKEEVKDGVIHSLRPGVYLLQRKHCAPKQNWTADSQWNTIRLGEYAAPAPRATSYRVMHTPATTVEANKPLKITAQITGPEFPDSVIIYTDKISFWNDHNPSVKMQRTNGYTYQATIPAEEIKEGYFRYNIIVCRGDSTRTYPAGSSATGSSSGTNGNPLDWDYTLSQYWTTRVVAPGSAIQLLTVTDTHSRIEAYTLPEWNELHRSLTDSSPTEKPLLRFTFTSKGENPQYFLRTFVKDKIDGRKGKIKDCTVLCIRVNRAKALPEGISAGFVTSDGYTYKSPCPSPSPEGIIRIPLNRLRQTDTALLPVAYPVFLKQYFQPETEIPFQAEKIEKLEISMPGNARPVTEIELGEIWLE
;
A
#
# COMPACT_ATOMS: atom_id res chain seq x y z
N MET A 1 -9.47 -61.66 -59.44
CA MET A 1 -8.95 -60.27 -59.39
C MET A 1 -10.09 -59.32 -59.74
N LYS A 2 -10.34 -58.27 -58.93
CA LYS A 2 -11.57 -57.43 -58.88
C LYS A 2 -12.72 -58.02 -58.03
N ARG A 3 -12.63 -57.83 -56.70
CA ARG A 3 -13.74 -57.71 -55.71
C ARG A 3 -13.23 -58.05 -54.30
N GLN A 4 -12.20 -57.34 -53.84
CA GLN A 4 -11.82 -57.34 -52.41
C GLN A 4 -10.96 -56.14 -52.00
N PHE A 5 -10.65 -55.22 -52.93
CA PHE A 5 -9.84 -54.02 -52.66
C PHE A 5 -10.64 -52.71 -52.58
N ILE A 6 -11.97 -52.74 -52.69
CA ILE A 6 -12.82 -51.53 -52.63
C ILE A 6 -13.58 -51.41 -51.31
N LEU A 7 -13.69 -52.48 -50.51
CA LEU A 7 -14.37 -52.41 -49.20
C LEU A 7 -13.48 -51.95 -48.05
N THR A 8 -12.15 -51.94 -48.21
CA THR A 8 -11.21 -51.50 -47.17
C THR A 8 -10.88 -50.00 -47.26
N CYS A 9 -11.19 -49.34 -48.39
CA CYS A 9 -10.96 -47.90 -48.56
C CYS A 9 -12.15 -47.01 -48.18
N ILE A 10 -13.34 -47.57 -47.91
CA ILE A 10 -14.51 -46.77 -47.49
C ILE A 10 -14.70 -46.78 -45.95
N CYS A 11 -14.07 -47.71 -45.22
CA CYS A 11 -14.05 -47.69 -43.75
C CYS A 11 -12.95 -46.81 -43.13
N LEU A 12 -12.07 -46.21 -43.94
CA LEU A 12 -10.99 -45.31 -43.48
C LEU A 12 -11.30 -43.82 -43.68
N LEU A 13 -12.53 -43.47 -44.11
CA LEU A 13 -12.97 -42.09 -44.36
C LEU A 13 -14.04 -41.58 -43.39
N PHE A 14 -14.36 -42.32 -42.32
CA PHE A 14 -15.36 -41.91 -41.31
C PHE A 14 -14.89 -42.03 -39.83
N THR A 15 -13.57 -41.96 -39.57
CA THR A 15 -13.04 -41.91 -38.19
C THR A 15 -12.20 -40.66 -37.90
N PHE A 16 -12.45 -39.56 -38.63
CA PHE A 16 -12.10 -38.20 -38.19
C PHE A 16 -13.37 -37.44 -37.83
N VAL A 17 -14.17 -38.00 -36.92
CA VAL A 17 -14.94 -37.13 -36.03
C VAL A 17 -13.92 -36.59 -35.05
N GLY A 18 -13.39 -35.40 -35.37
CA GLY A 18 -12.68 -34.62 -34.38
C GLY A 18 -13.53 -34.63 -33.12
N THR A 19 -12.96 -35.07 -32.01
CA THR A 19 -13.45 -34.66 -30.70
C THR A 19 -13.36 -33.14 -30.71
N GLN A 20 -14.44 -32.49 -31.16
CA GLN A 20 -14.76 -31.14 -30.72
C GLN A 20 -14.73 -31.27 -29.21
N GLY A 21 -13.61 -30.84 -28.61
CA GLY A 21 -13.57 -30.61 -27.19
C GLY A 21 -14.82 -29.81 -26.90
N LYS A 22 -15.68 -30.32 -26.01
CA LYS A 22 -16.72 -29.49 -25.43
C LYS A 22 -15.98 -28.24 -24.96
N THR A 23 -16.18 -27.13 -25.65
CA THR A 23 -15.80 -25.83 -25.14
C THR A 23 -16.59 -25.69 -23.86
N THR A 24 -15.95 -26.01 -22.74
CA THR A 24 -16.48 -25.69 -21.41
C THR A 24 -16.63 -24.19 -21.43
N SER A 25 -17.87 -23.71 -21.57
CA SER A 25 -18.18 -22.29 -21.54
C SER A 25 -17.64 -21.71 -20.24
N ILE A 26 -16.80 -20.68 -20.32
CA ILE A 26 -16.33 -19.96 -19.14
C ILE A 26 -17.57 -19.49 -18.37
N PRO A 27 -17.75 -19.90 -17.10
CA PRO A 27 -18.91 -19.50 -16.31
C PRO A 27 -19.02 -17.98 -16.24
N THR A 28 -20.22 -17.45 -16.45
CA THR A 28 -20.51 -16.03 -16.28
C THR A 28 -21.14 -15.78 -14.91
N ILE A 29 -21.23 -14.52 -14.50
CA ILE A 29 -21.97 -14.16 -13.29
C ILE A 29 -23.40 -13.70 -13.61
N TYR A 30 -24.29 -13.83 -12.63
CA TYR A 30 -25.55 -13.11 -12.56
C TYR A 30 -25.76 -12.54 -11.14
N ILE A 31 -26.64 -11.56 -11.01
CA ILE A 31 -27.03 -10.99 -9.71
C ILE A 31 -28.43 -11.48 -9.37
N ASP A 32 -28.57 -12.13 -8.22
CA ASP A 32 -29.86 -12.67 -7.78
C ASP A 32 -30.80 -11.59 -7.20
N GLY A 33 -32.01 -11.98 -6.81
CA GLY A 33 -33.01 -11.06 -6.26
C GLY A 33 -32.64 -10.41 -4.93
N ASN A 34 -31.57 -10.89 -4.26
CA ASN A 34 -31.03 -10.37 -3.01
C ASN A 34 -29.68 -9.67 -3.23
N GLY A 35 -29.41 -9.22 -4.47
CA GLY A 35 -28.20 -8.47 -4.79
C GLY A 35 -26.91 -9.31 -4.73
N VAL A 36 -26.99 -10.65 -4.72
CA VAL A 36 -25.79 -11.50 -4.61
C VAL A 36 -25.24 -11.82 -5.99
N MET A 37 -23.96 -11.52 -6.24
CA MET A 37 -23.24 -12.01 -7.42
C MET A 37 -23.04 -13.52 -7.29
N ARG A 38 -23.47 -14.28 -8.29
CA ARG A 38 -23.39 -15.75 -8.32
C ARG A 38 -22.85 -16.26 -9.64
N TRP A 39 -22.11 -17.36 -9.58
CA TRP A 39 -21.73 -18.11 -10.76
C TRP A 39 -22.96 -18.76 -11.41
N ASN A 40 -23.05 -18.69 -12.74
CA ASN A 40 -24.19 -19.21 -13.50
C ASN A 40 -24.31 -20.74 -13.47
N ASP A 41 -23.19 -21.45 -13.26
CA ASP A 41 -23.08 -22.90 -13.34
C ASP A 41 -23.28 -23.57 -11.97
N THR A 42 -22.70 -23.01 -10.92
CA THR A 42 -22.75 -23.57 -9.56
C THR A 42 -23.77 -22.90 -8.66
N HIS A 43 -24.29 -21.73 -9.05
CA HIS A 43 -25.16 -20.86 -8.25
C HIS A 43 -24.57 -20.44 -6.88
N ARG A 44 -23.28 -20.72 -6.65
CA ARG A 44 -22.56 -20.29 -5.45
C ARG A 44 -22.25 -18.81 -5.53
N GLU A 45 -22.08 -18.20 -4.35
CA GLU A 45 -21.59 -16.83 -4.25
C GLU A 45 -20.26 -16.70 -5.01
N ALA A 46 -20.15 -15.67 -5.85
CA ALA A 46 -18.89 -15.28 -6.46
C ALA A 46 -18.22 -14.20 -5.61
N SER A 47 -16.90 -14.27 -5.46
CA SER A 47 -16.10 -13.25 -4.77
C SER A 47 -14.83 -12.95 -5.53
N PHE A 48 -14.53 -11.67 -5.65
CA PHE A 48 -13.56 -11.09 -6.56
C PHE A 48 -12.66 -10.12 -5.78
N PHE A 49 -11.36 -10.31 -5.89
CA PHE A 49 -10.35 -9.46 -5.28
C PHE A 49 -9.18 -9.19 -6.23
N GLY A 50 -8.72 -7.95 -6.26
CA GLY A 50 -7.54 -7.56 -7.02
C GLY A 50 -7.27 -6.07 -6.97
N ALA A 51 -6.89 -5.48 -8.11
CA ALA A 51 -6.44 -4.10 -8.19
C ALA A 51 -6.91 -3.39 -9.48
N ASN A 52 -6.79 -2.07 -9.46
CA ASN A 52 -6.74 -1.22 -10.63
C ASN A 52 -5.29 -1.13 -11.12
N TYR A 53 -5.10 -0.93 -12.44
CA TYR A 53 -3.80 -0.81 -13.09
C TYR A 53 -3.98 0.04 -14.35
N THR A 54 -3.18 1.11 -14.49
CA THR A 54 -3.50 2.21 -15.40
C THR A 54 -2.57 2.36 -16.61
N THR A 55 -1.59 1.45 -16.81
CA THR A 55 -0.61 1.54 -17.91
C THR A 55 -1.15 1.91 -19.30
N PRO A 56 -2.34 1.46 -19.74
CA PRO A 56 -2.88 1.92 -21.02
C PRO A 56 -3.20 3.42 -21.09
N PHE A 57 -3.23 4.16 -19.97
CA PHE A 57 -3.77 5.51 -19.85
C PHE A 57 -2.89 6.46 -19.02
N ALA A 58 -3.19 7.76 -19.15
CA ALA A 58 -2.71 8.85 -18.29
C ALA A 58 -1.20 8.80 -17.97
N HIS A 59 -0.82 9.05 -16.72
CA HIS A 59 0.58 9.18 -16.32
C HIS A 59 1.39 7.90 -16.54
N ALA A 60 0.84 6.73 -16.21
CA ALA A 60 1.55 5.47 -16.40
C ALA A 60 1.91 5.24 -17.87
N TYR A 61 0.96 5.52 -18.78
CA TYR A 61 1.22 5.50 -20.22
C TYR A 61 2.37 6.45 -20.59
N ARG A 62 2.31 7.71 -20.17
CA ARG A 62 3.31 8.72 -20.53
C ARG A 62 4.68 8.43 -19.94
N ALA A 63 4.75 8.10 -18.65
CA ALA A 63 5.99 7.79 -17.93
C ALA A 63 6.75 6.62 -18.53
N LEU A 64 6.06 5.54 -18.92
CA LEU A 64 6.69 4.43 -19.63
C LEU A 64 7.23 4.87 -21.01
N GLY A 65 6.53 5.78 -21.68
CA GLY A 65 7.00 6.41 -22.91
C GLY A 65 8.27 7.24 -22.73
N TYR A 66 8.34 8.06 -21.68
CA TYR A 66 9.53 8.85 -21.34
C TYR A 66 10.76 7.99 -21.08
N LEU A 67 10.55 6.80 -20.50
CA LEU A 67 11.59 5.82 -20.21
C LEU A 67 11.89 4.89 -21.40
N GLY A 68 11.18 5.00 -22.53
CA GLY A 68 11.35 4.13 -23.69
C GLY A 68 10.99 2.67 -23.43
N VAL A 69 10.10 2.41 -22.48
CA VAL A 69 9.68 1.04 -22.12
C VAL A 69 8.56 0.58 -23.06
N ASP A 70 8.68 -0.66 -23.56
CA ASP A 70 7.57 -1.31 -24.25
C ASP A 70 6.42 -1.59 -23.29
N ARG A 71 5.29 -0.92 -23.53
CA ARG A 71 4.10 -0.97 -22.66
C ARG A 71 3.43 -2.35 -22.66
N LYS A 72 3.48 -3.11 -23.76
CA LYS A 72 2.93 -4.48 -23.79
C LYS A 72 3.78 -5.42 -22.94
N ALA A 73 5.11 -5.29 -23.03
CA ALA A 73 6.01 -6.01 -22.14
C ALA A 73 5.85 -5.60 -20.67
N ALA A 74 5.58 -4.33 -20.36
CA ALA A 74 5.26 -3.90 -19.00
C ALA A 74 3.96 -4.56 -18.49
N ILE A 75 2.90 -4.55 -19.31
CA ILE A 75 1.64 -5.25 -19.03
C ILE A 75 1.88 -6.73 -18.73
N ASP A 76 2.69 -7.44 -19.53
CA ASP A 76 2.98 -8.86 -19.31
C ASP A 76 3.60 -9.13 -17.94
N LYS A 77 4.56 -8.29 -17.53
CA LYS A 77 5.24 -8.40 -16.23
C LYS A 77 4.28 -8.15 -15.07
N ASP A 78 3.46 -7.10 -15.17
CA ASP A 78 2.56 -6.72 -14.09
C ASP A 78 1.39 -7.71 -13.98
N VAL A 79 0.80 -8.18 -15.09
CA VAL A 79 -0.24 -9.22 -15.09
C VAL A 79 0.27 -10.54 -14.49
N TYR A 80 1.54 -10.89 -14.72
CA TYR A 80 2.17 -12.02 -14.02
C TYR A 80 2.17 -11.80 -12.50
N HIS A 81 2.55 -10.61 -12.01
CA HIS A 81 2.49 -10.30 -10.58
C HIS A 81 1.06 -10.35 -10.02
N LEU A 82 0.07 -9.79 -10.70
CA LEU A 82 -1.34 -9.86 -10.27
C LEU A 82 -1.78 -11.33 -10.09
N SER A 83 -1.45 -12.19 -11.06
CA SER A 83 -1.72 -13.63 -11.00
C SER A 83 -0.97 -14.30 -9.83
N ARG A 84 0.31 -13.96 -9.61
CA ARG A 84 1.15 -14.53 -8.53
C ARG A 84 0.62 -14.19 -7.13
N LEU A 85 0.08 -12.98 -6.97
CA LEU A 85 -0.60 -12.50 -5.78
C LEU A 85 -1.96 -13.16 -5.57
N GLY A 86 -2.45 -13.94 -6.54
CA GLY A 86 -3.72 -14.65 -6.45
C GLY A 86 -4.92 -13.76 -6.69
N PHE A 87 -4.76 -12.66 -7.45
CA PHE A 87 -5.89 -11.83 -7.85
C PHE A 87 -6.75 -12.58 -8.87
N ASN A 88 -8.06 -12.42 -8.74
CA ASN A 88 -9.04 -12.93 -9.70
C ASN A 88 -9.95 -11.82 -10.24
N ALA A 89 -9.67 -10.56 -9.90
CA ALA A 89 -10.43 -9.39 -10.28
C ALA A 89 -9.53 -8.25 -10.78
N TYR A 90 -10.03 -7.50 -11.75
CA TYR A 90 -9.44 -6.27 -12.27
C TYR A 90 -10.56 -5.28 -12.55
N ARG A 91 -10.42 -4.05 -12.05
CA ARG A 91 -11.31 -2.96 -12.40
C ARG A 91 -10.47 -1.79 -12.84
N ILE A 92 -10.91 -1.04 -13.83
CA ILE A 92 -10.31 0.25 -14.17
C ILE A 92 -11.35 1.21 -14.73
N HIS A 93 -11.17 2.49 -14.48
CA HIS A 93 -11.85 3.54 -15.22
C HIS A 93 -11.08 3.92 -16.47
N LEU A 94 -11.79 4.10 -17.59
CA LEU A 94 -11.18 4.52 -18.84
C LEU A 94 -11.21 6.03 -18.96
N TRP A 95 -10.11 6.60 -19.44
CA TRP A 95 -10.02 8.02 -19.79
C TRP A 95 -10.67 8.22 -21.15
N ASP A 96 -11.96 8.56 -21.14
CA ASP A 96 -12.73 8.84 -22.34
C ASP A 96 -12.09 9.95 -23.19
N VAL A 97 -11.36 10.89 -22.57
CA VAL A 97 -10.53 11.88 -23.28
C VAL A 97 -9.46 11.24 -24.15
N GLU A 98 -8.87 10.11 -23.74
CA GLU A 98 -7.84 9.38 -24.49
C GLU A 98 -8.42 8.37 -25.49
N LEU A 99 -9.75 8.18 -25.51
CA LEU A 99 -10.41 7.16 -26.33
C LEU A 99 -11.40 7.73 -27.34
N THR A 100 -11.64 9.05 -27.33
CA THR A 100 -12.70 9.65 -28.15
C THR A 100 -12.27 10.92 -28.85
N ASP A 101 -13.02 11.26 -29.90
CA ASP A 101 -13.05 12.61 -30.44
C ASP A 101 -14.00 13.53 -29.63
N GLY A 102 -14.10 14.79 -30.04
CA GLY A 102 -14.94 15.78 -29.37
C GLY A 102 -16.44 15.54 -29.49
N GLU A 103 -16.88 14.57 -30.29
CA GLU A 103 -18.29 14.17 -30.42
C GLU A 103 -18.61 12.89 -29.65
N GLY A 104 -17.61 12.21 -29.08
CA GLY A 104 -17.77 10.93 -28.40
C GLY A 104 -17.72 9.72 -29.33
N ASN A 105 -17.14 9.85 -30.52
CA ASN A 105 -16.84 8.67 -31.35
C ASN A 105 -15.60 7.98 -30.80
N LEU A 106 -15.66 6.66 -30.62
CA LEU A 106 -14.53 5.84 -30.18
C LEU A 106 -13.41 5.88 -31.24
N SER A 107 -12.19 6.12 -30.81
CA SER A 107 -11.00 6.19 -31.66
C SER A 107 -10.17 4.91 -31.55
N GLU A 108 -9.81 4.32 -32.69
CA GLU A 108 -8.82 3.23 -32.76
C GLU A 108 -7.41 3.84 -32.63
N ASN A 109 -6.85 3.78 -31.43
CA ASN A 109 -5.54 4.35 -31.10
C ASN A 109 -4.73 3.44 -30.18
N ASP A 110 -3.52 3.88 -29.81
CA ASP A 110 -2.61 3.10 -28.96
C ASP A 110 -3.20 2.78 -27.58
N HIS A 111 -3.98 3.71 -26.99
CA HIS A 111 -4.65 3.48 -25.70
C HIS A 111 -5.67 2.35 -25.78
N LEU A 112 -6.51 2.32 -26.83
CA LEU A 112 -7.48 1.24 -27.04
C LEU A 112 -6.79 -0.10 -27.33
N ASP A 113 -5.72 -0.11 -28.13
CA ASP A 113 -4.92 -1.31 -28.41
C ASP A 113 -4.27 -1.88 -27.14
N LEU A 114 -3.72 -1.01 -26.28
CA LEU A 114 -3.14 -1.42 -24.99
C LEU A 114 -4.19 -1.93 -24.00
N MET A 115 -5.37 -1.31 -23.97
CA MET A 115 -6.50 -1.81 -23.16
C MET A 115 -6.95 -3.19 -23.66
N ASP A 116 -7.05 -3.37 -24.96
CA ASP A 116 -7.40 -4.65 -25.58
C ASP A 116 -6.36 -5.74 -25.27
N TYR A 117 -5.08 -5.39 -25.37
CA TYR A 117 -3.99 -6.28 -25.00
C TYR A 117 -4.06 -6.67 -23.52
N LEU A 118 -4.25 -5.70 -22.62
CA LEU A 118 -4.40 -5.94 -21.19
C LEU A 118 -5.58 -6.88 -20.88
N ILE A 119 -6.75 -6.67 -21.49
CA ILE A 119 -7.90 -7.57 -21.33
C ILE A 119 -7.54 -9.00 -21.75
N ALA A 120 -6.84 -9.17 -22.86
CA ALA A 120 -6.41 -10.50 -23.33
C ALA A 120 -5.46 -11.17 -22.34
N LYS A 121 -4.46 -10.43 -21.81
CA LYS A 121 -3.52 -10.97 -20.81
C LYS A 121 -4.21 -11.33 -19.49
N LEU A 122 -5.13 -10.50 -19.01
CA LEU A 122 -5.91 -10.79 -17.79
C LEU A 122 -6.77 -12.05 -17.96
N LYS A 123 -7.39 -12.20 -19.14
CA LYS A 123 -8.18 -13.37 -19.50
C LYS A 123 -7.37 -14.67 -19.50
N GLU A 124 -6.15 -14.67 -20.04
CA GLU A 124 -5.24 -15.82 -19.98
C GLU A 124 -4.97 -16.29 -18.54
N ARG A 125 -5.11 -15.40 -17.56
CA ARG A 125 -4.89 -15.65 -16.12
C ARG A 125 -6.17 -15.90 -15.33
N ASN A 126 -7.32 -16.03 -15.99
CA ASN A 126 -8.64 -16.14 -15.34
C ASN A 126 -8.96 -14.95 -14.40
N ILE A 127 -8.45 -13.76 -14.71
CA ILE A 127 -8.77 -12.52 -13.99
C ILE A 127 -10.02 -11.91 -14.63
N HIS A 128 -11.06 -11.71 -13.82
CA HIS A 128 -12.34 -11.17 -14.24
C HIS A 128 -12.32 -9.64 -14.20
N ILE A 129 -13.08 -9.00 -15.06
CA ILE A 129 -12.94 -7.58 -15.37
C ILE A 129 -14.26 -6.84 -15.17
N VAL A 130 -14.24 -5.74 -14.44
CA VAL A 130 -15.27 -4.69 -14.52
C VAL A 130 -14.67 -3.48 -15.21
N ILE A 131 -15.30 -3.04 -16.30
CA ILE A 131 -14.87 -1.82 -17.01
C ILE A 131 -15.72 -0.66 -16.52
N THR A 132 -15.09 0.35 -15.93
CA THR A 132 -15.72 1.65 -15.70
C THR A 132 -15.51 2.51 -16.93
N ALA A 133 -16.58 2.79 -17.65
CA ALA A 133 -16.47 3.18 -19.04
C ALA A 133 -15.87 4.58 -19.27
N GLN A 134 -16.04 5.52 -18.34
CA GLN A 134 -15.64 6.93 -18.48
C GLN A 134 -15.34 7.58 -17.14
N THR A 135 -14.59 8.68 -17.17
CA THR A 135 -14.21 9.48 -15.98
C THR A 135 -14.78 10.89 -16.00
N ASN A 136 -15.05 11.46 -17.18
CA ASN A 136 -15.54 12.82 -17.35
C ASN A 136 -14.58 13.90 -16.79
N PHE A 137 -13.27 13.60 -16.76
CA PHE A 137 -12.20 14.56 -16.44
C PHE A 137 -10.91 14.23 -17.22
N GLY A 138 -9.92 15.11 -17.13
CA GLY A 138 -8.67 14.99 -17.91
C GLY A 138 -7.65 13.98 -17.36
N ASN A 139 -6.63 13.67 -18.16
CA ASN A 139 -5.57 12.68 -17.87
C ASN A 139 -4.34 13.24 -17.11
N GLY A 140 -4.50 14.39 -16.45
CA GLY A 140 -3.38 15.24 -16.07
C GLY A 140 -2.54 14.75 -14.90
N TYR A 141 -3.12 14.23 -13.83
CA TYR A 141 -2.38 13.92 -12.60
C TYR A 141 -1.20 12.94 -12.83
N PRO A 142 -0.01 13.15 -12.20
CA PRO A 142 0.43 14.29 -11.38
C PRO A 142 0.93 15.50 -12.19
N GLU A 143 0.85 15.41 -13.52
CA GLU A 143 1.26 16.41 -14.49
C GLU A 143 0.07 17.32 -14.90
N ARG A 144 0.17 17.97 -16.07
CA ARG A 144 -0.93 18.71 -16.68
C ARG A 144 -1.66 17.83 -17.68
N ASN A 145 -2.93 18.12 -17.91
CA ASN A 145 -3.71 17.48 -18.98
C ASN A 145 -3.04 17.66 -20.34
N GLU A 146 -3.05 16.60 -21.16
CA GLU A 146 -2.67 16.68 -22.57
C GLU A 146 -3.90 16.95 -23.46
N PRO A 147 -3.78 17.74 -24.54
CA PRO A 147 -4.89 18.02 -25.43
C PRO A 147 -5.13 16.84 -26.38
N THR A 148 -5.99 15.89 -25.99
CA THR A 148 -6.31 14.69 -26.79
C THR A 148 -7.52 14.88 -27.71
N GLY A 149 -8.28 15.96 -27.56
CA GLY A 149 -9.47 16.27 -28.38
C GLY A 149 -10.77 15.59 -27.96
N GLY A 150 -10.75 14.74 -26.93
CA GLY A 150 -11.94 14.00 -26.46
C GLY A 150 -13.04 14.88 -25.84
N PHE A 151 -14.27 14.39 -25.90
CA PHE A 151 -15.47 15.20 -25.60
C PHE A 151 -15.50 15.77 -24.17
N SER A 152 -14.95 15.10 -23.17
CA SER A 152 -14.94 15.60 -21.79
C SER A 152 -14.11 16.86 -21.59
N TYR A 153 -13.19 17.21 -22.50
CA TYR A 153 -12.50 18.51 -22.42
C TYR A 153 -13.37 19.71 -22.81
N LYS A 154 -14.57 19.50 -23.37
CA LYS A 154 -15.49 20.58 -23.76
C LYS A 154 -16.38 21.08 -22.62
N TYR A 155 -16.40 20.37 -21.49
CA TYR A 155 -17.36 20.59 -20.42
C TYR A 155 -16.68 20.47 -19.06
N ASP A 156 -17.17 21.21 -18.06
CA ASP A 156 -16.79 20.97 -16.67
C ASP A 156 -17.40 19.64 -16.18
N LYS A 157 -16.68 18.90 -15.32
CA LYS A 157 -17.04 17.55 -14.83
C LYS A 157 -18.50 17.44 -14.36
N CYS A 158 -19.01 18.45 -13.65
CA CYS A 158 -20.38 18.43 -13.12
C CYS A 158 -21.44 18.72 -14.20
N SER A 159 -21.15 19.64 -15.13
CA SER A 159 -22.05 19.99 -16.24
C SER A 159 -22.23 18.85 -17.25
N MET A 160 -21.28 17.91 -17.32
CA MET A 160 -21.36 16.73 -18.20
C MET A 160 -22.58 15.84 -17.99
N HIS A 161 -23.22 15.92 -16.82
CA HIS A 161 -24.39 15.09 -16.48
C HIS A 161 -25.72 15.79 -16.80
N SER A 162 -25.70 17.06 -17.20
CA SER A 162 -26.89 17.86 -17.52
C SER A 162 -26.89 18.39 -18.95
N GLU A 163 -25.73 18.65 -19.57
CA GLU A 163 -25.64 19.21 -20.91
C GLU A 163 -26.09 18.22 -22.00
N PRO A 164 -27.11 18.53 -22.82
CA PRO A 164 -27.67 17.58 -23.78
C PRO A 164 -26.66 17.02 -24.78
N GLU A 165 -25.74 17.85 -25.27
CA GLU A 165 -24.68 17.45 -26.21
C GLU A 165 -23.62 16.55 -25.54
N ALA A 166 -23.25 16.86 -24.29
CA ALA A 166 -22.33 16.03 -23.52
C ALA A 166 -22.93 14.65 -23.25
N ILE A 167 -24.22 14.58 -22.90
CA ILE A 167 -24.93 13.31 -22.69
C ILE A 167 -25.03 12.52 -24.01
N ALA A 168 -25.28 13.19 -25.13
CA ALA A 168 -25.31 12.54 -26.45
C ALA A 168 -23.93 11.97 -26.85
N ALA A 169 -22.84 12.67 -26.54
CA ALA A 169 -21.48 12.16 -26.74
C ALA A 169 -21.22 10.89 -25.92
N GLN A 170 -21.63 10.89 -24.64
CA GLN A 170 -21.52 9.70 -23.78
C GLN A 170 -22.37 8.52 -24.30
N GLU A 171 -23.59 8.77 -24.79
CA GLU A 171 -24.42 7.71 -25.41
C GLU A 171 -23.74 7.08 -26.63
N ARG A 172 -23.12 7.90 -27.50
CA ARG A 172 -22.36 7.43 -28.67
C ARG A 172 -21.15 6.60 -28.24
N TYR A 173 -20.37 7.11 -27.30
CA TYR A 173 -19.18 6.46 -26.80
C TYR A 173 -19.50 5.11 -26.14
N LEU A 174 -20.43 5.07 -25.19
CA LEU A 174 -20.84 3.83 -24.51
C LEU A 174 -21.37 2.79 -25.48
N TYR A 175 -22.14 3.21 -26.49
CA TYR A 175 -22.65 2.31 -27.52
C TYR A 175 -21.52 1.66 -28.33
N SER A 176 -20.53 2.45 -28.73
CA SER A 176 -19.38 1.99 -29.52
C SER A 176 -18.43 1.13 -28.70
N LEU A 177 -18.05 1.56 -27.49
CA LEU A 177 -17.14 0.84 -26.59
C LEU A 177 -17.66 -0.57 -26.27
N VAL A 178 -18.94 -0.71 -25.92
CA VAL A 178 -19.55 -2.00 -25.56
C VAL A 178 -19.58 -2.97 -26.75
N ARG A 179 -19.62 -2.45 -27.98
CA ARG A 179 -19.59 -3.24 -29.23
C ARG A 179 -18.19 -3.47 -29.79
N HIS A 180 -17.20 -2.77 -29.25
CA HIS A 180 -15.81 -2.87 -29.70
C HIS A 180 -15.34 -4.32 -29.63
N THR A 181 -14.74 -4.79 -30.71
CA THR A 181 -14.21 -6.15 -30.82
C THR A 181 -12.72 -6.10 -30.55
N ASN A 182 -12.32 -6.70 -29.44
CA ASN A 182 -10.93 -6.80 -29.07
C ASN A 182 -10.18 -7.65 -30.11
N PRO A 183 -9.16 -7.12 -30.81
CA PRO A 183 -8.46 -7.85 -31.86
C PRO A 183 -7.63 -9.04 -31.33
N TYR A 184 -7.24 -9.04 -30.06
CA TYR A 184 -6.46 -10.12 -29.43
C TYR A 184 -7.34 -11.29 -28.98
N THR A 185 -8.60 -11.05 -28.62
CA THR A 185 -9.52 -12.12 -28.19
C THR A 185 -10.54 -12.50 -29.26
N GLY A 186 -10.75 -11.64 -30.26
CA GLY A 186 -11.79 -11.79 -31.29
C GLY A 186 -13.21 -11.63 -30.76
N LEU A 187 -13.39 -11.15 -29.52
CA LEU A 187 -14.68 -10.99 -28.88
C LEU A 187 -15.03 -9.53 -28.69
N ALA A 188 -16.31 -9.19 -28.89
CA ALA A 188 -16.82 -7.89 -28.47
C ALA A 188 -16.81 -7.79 -26.94
N TYR A 189 -16.62 -6.60 -26.38
CA TYR A 189 -16.59 -6.41 -24.91
C TYR A 189 -17.86 -6.94 -24.22
N LYS A 190 -19.02 -6.76 -24.85
CA LYS A 190 -20.30 -7.33 -24.38
C LYS A 190 -20.37 -8.86 -24.41
N ASP A 191 -19.54 -9.53 -25.21
CA ASP A 191 -19.56 -10.98 -25.43
C ASP A 191 -18.37 -11.69 -24.74
N ASP A 192 -17.33 -10.96 -24.32
CA ASP A 192 -16.16 -11.57 -23.65
C ASP A 192 -16.50 -12.01 -22.22
N PRO A 193 -16.49 -13.32 -21.87
CA PRO A 193 -16.89 -13.78 -20.54
C PRO A 193 -15.98 -13.29 -19.40
N SER A 194 -14.74 -12.86 -19.70
CA SER A 194 -13.84 -12.28 -18.69
C SER A 194 -14.31 -10.90 -18.23
N ILE A 195 -14.99 -10.13 -19.08
CA ILE A 195 -15.66 -8.89 -18.66
C ILE A 195 -16.99 -9.26 -18.01
N VAL A 196 -17.11 -9.10 -16.70
CA VAL A 196 -18.31 -9.51 -15.95
C VAL A 196 -19.39 -8.45 -15.92
N GLY A 197 -19.05 -7.19 -16.17
CA GLY A 197 -19.98 -6.08 -16.15
C GLY A 197 -19.33 -4.73 -16.46
N PHE A 198 -20.15 -3.70 -16.52
CA PHE A 198 -19.74 -2.34 -16.80
C PHE A 198 -20.20 -1.40 -15.69
N GLU A 199 -19.37 -0.46 -15.29
CA GLU A 199 -19.79 0.72 -14.54
C GLU A 199 -19.88 1.90 -15.49
N ILE A 200 -20.92 2.73 -15.33
CA ILE A 200 -21.18 3.83 -16.27
C ILE A 200 -20.13 4.94 -16.14
N ASN A 201 -19.76 5.34 -14.92
CA ASN A 201 -18.92 6.52 -14.70
C ASN A 201 -18.11 6.40 -13.41
N ASN A 202 -16.85 6.85 -13.45
CA ASN A 202 -15.99 7.00 -12.29
C ASN A 202 -16.29 8.33 -11.58
N GLU A 203 -16.78 8.26 -10.35
CA GLU A 203 -16.97 9.44 -9.48
C GLU A 203 -17.82 10.54 -10.15
N PRO A 204 -19.07 10.24 -10.54
CA PRO A 204 -19.92 11.20 -11.22
C PRO A 204 -20.16 12.43 -10.34
N CYS A 205 -20.44 13.57 -10.97
CA CYS A 205 -20.81 14.80 -10.28
C CYS A 205 -22.18 15.27 -10.74
N HIS A 206 -23.21 15.06 -9.92
CA HIS A 206 -24.57 15.53 -10.20
C HIS A 206 -24.86 16.87 -9.53
N SER A 207 -25.41 17.81 -10.30
CA SER A 207 -25.93 19.10 -9.82
C SER A 207 -27.44 19.24 -9.96
N GLY A 208 -28.11 18.31 -10.67
CA GLY A 208 -29.55 18.34 -10.95
C GLY A 208 -30.40 17.55 -9.94
N THR A 209 -31.72 17.64 -10.10
CA THR A 209 -32.74 16.93 -9.29
C THR A 209 -32.62 15.40 -9.37
N LYS A 210 -33.24 14.69 -8.42
CA LYS A 210 -33.26 13.21 -8.41
C LYS A 210 -33.85 12.64 -9.72
N GLU A 211 -34.86 13.31 -10.28
CA GLU A 211 -35.50 12.96 -11.54
C GLU A 211 -34.55 13.12 -12.74
N GLU A 212 -33.78 14.20 -12.80
CA GLU A 212 -32.78 14.45 -13.85
C GLU A 212 -31.64 13.43 -13.77
N VAL A 213 -31.15 13.14 -12.56
CA VAL A 213 -30.14 12.10 -12.32
C VAL A 213 -30.64 10.73 -12.77
N LYS A 214 -31.86 10.36 -12.39
CA LYS A 214 -32.51 9.11 -12.85
C LYS A 214 -32.63 9.07 -14.37
N SER A 215 -33.00 10.19 -15.00
CA SER A 215 -33.12 10.31 -16.45
C SER A 215 -31.77 10.09 -17.15
N TYR A 216 -30.70 10.73 -16.67
CA TYR A 216 -29.34 10.54 -17.16
C TYR A 216 -28.91 9.07 -17.10
N ILE A 217 -29.07 8.43 -15.94
CA ILE A 217 -28.68 7.01 -15.77
C ILE A 217 -29.46 6.10 -16.72
N ASN A 218 -30.77 6.34 -16.88
CA ASN A 218 -31.60 5.57 -17.80
C ASN A 218 -31.19 5.75 -19.27
N ARG A 219 -30.72 6.94 -19.66
CA ARG A 219 -30.15 7.19 -21.00
C ARG A 219 -28.87 6.37 -21.23
N MET A 220 -27.94 6.39 -20.29
CA MET A 220 -26.71 5.60 -20.35
C MET A 220 -27.02 4.08 -20.40
N LEU A 221 -27.94 3.61 -19.55
CA LEU A 221 -28.41 2.21 -19.56
C LEU A 221 -29.04 1.83 -20.91
N LYS A 222 -29.82 2.74 -21.51
CA LYS A 222 -30.42 2.53 -22.84
C LYS A 222 -29.36 2.42 -23.92
N ALA A 223 -28.30 3.24 -23.90
CA ALA A 223 -27.19 3.16 -24.85
C ALA A 223 -26.46 1.80 -24.74
N ILE A 224 -26.11 1.38 -23.52
CA ILE A 224 -25.46 0.09 -23.24
C ILE A 224 -26.36 -1.09 -23.66
N ARG A 225 -27.67 -1.01 -23.39
CA ARG A 225 -28.64 -2.05 -23.81
C ARG A 225 -28.78 -2.09 -25.33
N LYS A 226 -28.82 -0.94 -26.00
CA LYS A 226 -28.89 -0.82 -27.47
C LYS A 226 -27.65 -1.44 -28.13
N ALA A 227 -26.49 -1.38 -27.49
CA ALA A 227 -25.28 -2.07 -27.93
C ALA A 227 -25.37 -3.61 -27.84
N GLY A 228 -26.40 -4.15 -27.20
CA GLY A 228 -26.64 -5.59 -27.04
C GLY A 228 -26.07 -6.18 -25.75
N ASN A 229 -25.65 -5.36 -24.79
CA ASN A 229 -25.14 -5.85 -23.51
C ASN A 229 -26.23 -6.55 -22.69
N ARG A 230 -25.87 -7.71 -22.13
CA ARG A 230 -26.69 -8.48 -21.19
C ARG A 230 -26.06 -8.58 -19.79
N LYS A 231 -24.86 -8.05 -19.63
CA LYS A 231 -24.11 -8.09 -18.38
C LYS A 231 -24.62 -7.05 -17.38
N PRO A 232 -24.45 -7.27 -16.07
CA PRO A 232 -24.69 -6.26 -15.05
C PRO A 232 -24.09 -4.90 -15.40
N VAL A 233 -24.87 -3.84 -15.13
CA VAL A 233 -24.40 -2.46 -15.17
C VAL A 233 -24.43 -1.89 -13.75
N PHE A 234 -23.35 -1.24 -13.35
CA PHE A 234 -23.12 -0.66 -12.03
C PHE A 234 -23.10 0.87 -12.08
N TYR A 235 -23.30 1.49 -10.92
CA TYR A 235 -23.21 2.93 -10.77
C TYR A 235 -22.57 3.33 -9.43
N ASN A 236 -21.73 4.36 -9.47
CA ASN A 236 -21.01 4.85 -8.31
C ASN A 236 -21.93 5.61 -7.35
N VAL A 237 -21.84 5.28 -6.06
CA VAL A 237 -22.63 5.90 -4.99
C VAL A 237 -21.77 6.50 -3.88
N SER A 238 -20.44 6.50 -4.04
CA SER A 238 -19.53 7.19 -3.13
C SER A 238 -19.66 8.72 -3.23
N HIS A 239 -20.22 9.21 -4.35
CA HIS A 239 -20.46 10.62 -4.62
C HIS A 239 -21.96 10.93 -4.64
N ASN A 240 -22.30 12.18 -4.32
CA ASN A 240 -23.66 12.71 -4.35
C ASN A 240 -24.66 11.88 -3.52
N GLU A 241 -24.35 11.57 -2.25
CA GLU A 241 -25.21 10.75 -1.37
C GLU A 241 -26.69 11.22 -1.37
N TRP A 242 -26.92 12.53 -1.46
CA TRP A 242 -28.26 13.14 -1.48
C TRP A 242 -29.17 12.70 -2.65
N THR A 243 -28.61 12.15 -3.74
CA THR A 243 -29.36 11.61 -4.89
C THR A 243 -29.44 10.08 -4.91
N VAL A 244 -28.92 9.37 -3.91
CA VAL A 244 -28.78 7.90 -3.94
C VAL A 244 -30.08 7.15 -4.26
N GLU A 245 -31.23 7.66 -3.81
CA GLU A 245 -32.55 7.08 -4.14
C GLU A 245 -32.79 6.99 -5.65
N ALA A 246 -32.36 7.99 -6.42
CA ALA A 246 -32.47 8.00 -7.88
C ALA A 246 -31.67 6.86 -8.51
N TYR A 247 -30.52 6.50 -7.93
CA TYR A 247 -29.69 5.40 -8.42
C TYR A 247 -30.40 4.05 -8.25
N TYR A 248 -30.97 3.81 -7.07
CA TYR A 248 -31.65 2.55 -6.75
C TYR A 248 -32.99 2.37 -7.49
N ASP A 249 -33.61 3.47 -7.90
CA ASP A 249 -34.84 3.50 -8.71
C ASP A 249 -34.58 3.35 -10.23
N THR A 250 -33.38 2.93 -10.62
CA THR A 250 -33.01 2.59 -12.01
C THR A 250 -32.76 1.09 -12.19
N ASP A 251 -32.61 0.68 -13.46
CA ASP A 251 -32.37 -0.71 -13.88
C ASP A 251 -30.94 -1.23 -13.62
N ILE A 252 -30.05 -0.42 -13.02
CA ILE A 252 -28.70 -0.87 -12.62
C ILE A 252 -28.79 -2.15 -11.78
N LYS A 253 -27.76 -2.99 -11.81
CA LYS A 253 -27.73 -4.27 -11.07
C LYS A 253 -26.86 -4.22 -9.82
N GLY A 254 -26.02 -3.19 -9.69
CA GLY A 254 -25.21 -2.98 -8.50
C GLY A 254 -24.78 -1.54 -8.33
N THR A 255 -24.24 -1.26 -7.16
CA THR A 255 -23.68 0.02 -6.75
C THR A 255 -22.22 -0.14 -6.36
N THR A 256 -21.43 0.90 -6.58
CA THR A 256 -19.98 0.87 -6.33
C THR A 256 -19.58 1.93 -5.31
N TYR A 257 -18.55 1.58 -4.55
CA TYR A 257 -18.13 2.27 -3.35
C TYR A 257 -16.59 2.38 -3.31
N GLN A 258 -16.10 3.42 -2.66
CA GLN A 258 -14.68 3.69 -2.45
C GLN A 258 -14.36 3.68 -0.95
N TRP A 259 -13.09 3.47 -0.60
CA TRP A 259 -12.63 3.72 0.76
C TRP A 259 -11.15 4.10 0.88
N TYR A 260 -10.90 5.31 1.37
CA TYR A 260 -9.59 5.77 1.82
C TYR A 260 -9.68 6.13 3.30
N PRO A 261 -9.51 5.17 4.22
CA PRO A 261 -9.82 5.34 5.65
C PRO A 261 -8.93 6.37 6.35
N ILE A 262 -7.77 6.68 5.77
CA ILE A 262 -6.74 7.56 6.34
C ILE A 262 -6.40 8.70 5.39
N GLY A 263 -7.41 9.20 4.66
CA GLY A 263 -7.25 10.28 3.69
C GLY A 263 -6.33 9.91 2.52
N LEU A 264 -5.94 10.92 1.76
CA LEU A 264 -5.03 10.81 0.62
C LEU A 264 -4.06 12.00 0.62
N VAL A 265 -2.92 11.87 -0.07
CA VAL A 265 -2.02 12.98 -0.41
C VAL A 265 -1.48 13.70 0.84
N SER A 266 -1.12 12.96 1.88
CA SER A 266 -0.50 13.54 3.09
C SER A 266 0.88 14.18 2.83
N GLY A 267 1.55 13.79 1.74
CA GLY A 267 2.86 14.31 1.33
C GLY A 267 4.05 13.69 2.09
N GLN A 268 3.80 12.69 2.94
CA GLN A 268 4.78 11.96 3.72
C GLN A 268 4.22 10.62 4.18
N THR A 269 5.08 9.70 4.63
CA THR A 269 4.62 8.44 5.23
C THR A 269 3.89 8.70 6.56
N GLN A 270 2.63 8.27 6.65
CA GLN A 270 1.84 8.33 7.89
C GLN A 270 2.24 7.22 8.87
N GLN A 271 2.22 7.53 10.18
CA GLN A 271 2.66 6.62 11.24
C GLN A 271 1.57 6.41 12.31
N GLY A 272 1.65 5.28 13.03
CA GLY A 272 0.70 4.88 14.07
C GLY A 272 -0.16 3.66 13.71
N ASN A 273 -0.97 3.23 14.66
CA ASN A 273 -1.92 2.13 14.50
C ASN A 273 -3.23 2.61 13.85
N PHE A 274 -3.54 2.08 12.68
CA PHE A 274 -4.75 2.42 11.91
C PHE A 274 -5.82 1.32 11.92
N LEU A 275 -5.67 0.24 12.70
CA LEU A 275 -6.69 -0.81 12.78
C LEU A 275 -8.08 -0.30 13.24
N PRO A 276 -8.20 0.64 14.20
CA PRO A 276 -9.50 1.23 14.53
C PRO A 276 -10.19 1.95 13.37
N TYR A 277 -9.43 2.45 12.39
CA TYR A 277 -9.97 3.19 11.24
C TYR A 277 -10.70 2.28 10.26
N VAL A 278 -10.46 0.97 10.35
CA VAL A 278 -11.04 -0.02 9.45
C VAL A 278 -11.92 -1.03 10.17
N ASP A 279 -12.37 -0.73 11.40
CA ASP A 279 -13.26 -1.58 12.19
C ASP A 279 -14.59 -1.85 11.46
N ARG A 280 -15.20 -0.80 10.88
CA ARG A 280 -16.50 -0.88 10.19
C ARG A 280 -16.54 -0.07 8.91
N TYR A 281 -17.36 -0.52 7.97
CA TYR A 281 -17.76 0.21 6.78
C TYR A 281 -19.27 0.43 6.84
N ASP A 282 -19.68 1.55 7.44
CA ASP A 282 -21.09 1.87 7.62
C ASP A 282 -21.66 2.56 6.38
N ILE A 283 -22.77 2.03 5.86
CA ILE A 283 -23.50 2.64 4.74
C ILE A 283 -24.72 3.38 5.32
N SER A 284 -24.57 4.68 5.52
CA SER A 284 -25.52 5.60 6.20
C SER A 284 -26.97 5.57 5.68
N PHE A 285 -27.16 5.13 4.45
CA PHE A 285 -28.44 5.07 3.73
C PHE A 285 -28.99 3.65 3.52
N ALA A 286 -28.32 2.61 4.03
CA ALA A 286 -28.71 1.21 3.83
C ALA A 286 -30.17 0.93 4.23
N ASP A 287 -30.59 1.41 5.40
CA ASP A 287 -31.95 1.19 5.92
C ASP A 287 -32.99 2.20 5.40
N LYS A 288 -32.54 3.21 4.64
CA LYS A 288 -33.38 4.34 4.18
C LYS A 288 -33.77 4.21 2.71
N VAL A 289 -32.99 3.50 1.90
CA VAL A 289 -33.17 3.44 0.45
C VAL A 289 -33.90 2.16 0.04
N LYS A 290 -35.05 2.33 -0.62
CA LYS A 290 -35.84 1.20 -1.13
C LYS A 290 -35.04 0.39 -2.15
N GLY A 291 -34.96 -0.92 -1.93
CA GLY A 291 -34.27 -1.83 -2.85
C GLY A 291 -32.75 -1.90 -2.65
N PHE A 292 -32.24 -1.37 -1.54
CA PHE A 292 -30.83 -1.45 -1.15
C PHE A 292 -30.26 -2.88 -1.25
N ASP A 293 -30.95 -3.84 -0.63
CA ASP A 293 -30.54 -5.26 -0.62
C ASP A 293 -30.80 -6.00 -1.95
N LYS A 294 -31.28 -5.32 -3.00
CA LYS A 294 -31.53 -5.94 -4.31
C LYS A 294 -30.43 -5.64 -5.32
N LYS A 295 -29.42 -4.86 -4.95
CA LYS A 295 -28.31 -4.45 -5.81
C LYS A 295 -27.01 -5.03 -5.25
N ALA A 296 -26.14 -5.54 -6.13
CA ALA A 296 -24.82 -5.99 -5.72
C ALA A 296 -23.94 -4.82 -5.28
N ARG A 297 -22.99 -5.10 -4.37
CA ARG A 297 -22.07 -4.10 -3.81
C ARG A 297 -20.64 -4.40 -4.24
N MET A 298 -19.97 -3.38 -4.76
CA MET A 298 -18.57 -3.44 -5.21
C MET A 298 -17.75 -2.34 -4.56
N ILE A 299 -16.58 -2.66 -4.04
CA ILE A 299 -15.52 -1.68 -3.78
C ILE A 299 -14.74 -1.53 -5.09
N TYR A 300 -14.90 -0.41 -5.78
CA TYR A 300 -14.20 -0.17 -7.05
C TYR A 300 -12.77 0.31 -6.82
N GLU A 301 -12.55 1.06 -5.73
CA GLU A 301 -11.25 1.60 -5.34
C GLU A 301 -11.13 1.63 -3.81
N PHE A 302 -9.99 1.20 -3.29
CA PHE A 302 -9.64 1.40 -1.88
C PHE A 302 -8.14 1.36 -1.71
N ASP A 303 -7.62 2.01 -0.68
CA ASP A 303 -6.23 1.85 -0.24
C ASP A 303 -6.09 2.42 1.17
N PRO A 304 -5.34 1.78 2.08
CA PRO A 304 -4.81 2.47 3.24
C PRO A 304 -3.63 3.31 2.74
N ALA A 305 -3.94 4.52 2.27
CA ALA A 305 -3.00 5.34 1.53
C ALA A 305 -1.90 5.94 2.42
N ASP A 306 -0.76 6.31 1.82
CA ASP A 306 0.37 6.97 2.49
C ASP A 306 1.03 6.18 3.64
N ILE A 307 0.87 4.85 3.68
CA ILE A 307 1.57 3.99 4.65
C ILE A 307 2.37 2.88 3.96
N MET A 308 3.45 2.49 4.63
CA MET A 308 4.29 1.35 4.26
C MET A 308 3.96 0.06 5.02
N TYR A 309 3.01 0.11 5.95
CA TYR A 309 2.62 -1.03 6.76
C TYR A 309 1.94 -2.14 5.94
N SER A 310 2.06 -3.36 6.44
CA SER A 310 1.57 -4.58 5.80
C SER A 310 0.39 -5.24 6.50
N TYR A 311 -0.15 -4.68 7.58
CA TYR A 311 -1.25 -5.28 8.35
C TYR A 311 -2.67 -4.87 7.88
N MET A 312 -2.79 -3.87 6.99
CA MET A 312 -4.10 -3.23 6.73
C MET A 312 -5.00 -3.97 5.73
N TYR A 313 -4.47 -4.52 4.64
CA TYR A 313 -5.31 -5.04 3.54
C TYR A 313 -6.26 -6.17 3.97
N PRO A 314 -5.83 -7.20 4.74
CA PRO A 314 -6.77 -8.24 5.20
C PRO A 314 -7.82 -7.71 6.18
N ALA A 315 -7.48 -6.72 7.02
CA ALA A 315 -8.44 -6.07 7.93
C ALA A 315 -9.52 -5.31 7.15
N MET A 316 -9.14 -4.58 6.10
CA MET A 316 -10.09 -3.92 5.21
C MET A 316 -10.99 -4.92 4.48
N VAL A 317 -10.42 -6.03 3.97
CA VAL A 317 -11.20 -7.09 3.33
C VAL A 317 -12.19 -7.72 4.28
N ARG A 318 -11.78 -8.04 5.52
CA ARG A 318 -12.71 -8.53 6.56
C ARG A 318 -13.89 -7.58 6.70
N THR A 319 -13.63 -6.28 6.83
CA THR A 319 -14.66 -5.25 6.98
C THR A 319 -15.57 -5.14 5.75
N PHE A 320 -15.02 -5.21 4.55
CA PHE A 320 -15.81 -5.24 3.31
C PHE A 320 -16.70 -6.49 3.22
N ARG A 321 -16.17 -7.66 3.59
CA ARG A 321 -16.95 -8.92 3.60
C ARG A 321 -18.07 -8.86 4.63
N THR A 322 -17.83 -8.27 5.80
CA THR A 322 -18.88 -7.98 6.81
C THR A 322 -19.97 -7.06 6.24
N ALA A 323 -19.61 -6.00 5.50
CA ALA A 323 -20.56 -5.08 4.88
C ALA A 323 -21.27 -5.64 3.61
N GLY A 324 -20.91 -6.85 3.19
CA GLY A 324 -21.58 -7.58 2.11
C GLY A 324 -20.99 -7.37 0.72
N PHE A 325 -19.81 -6.77 0.61
CA PHE A 325 -19.11 -6.58 -0.66
C PHE A 325 -18.60 -7.92 -1.22
N GLN A 326 -18.71 -8.07 -2.54
CA GLN A 326 -18.27 -9.27 -3.26
C GLN A 326 -17.15 -9.00 -4.24
N TRP A 327 -17.06 -7.78 -4.75
CA TRP A 327 -15.99 -7.32 -5.62
C TRP A 327 -15.19 -6.25 -4.90
N ILE A 328 -13.88 -6.42 -4.79
CA ILE A 328 -12.99 -5.56 -4.02
C ILE A 328 -11.70 -5.33 -4.79
N THR A 329 -11.50 -4.11 -5.32
CA THR A 329 -10.31 -3.75 -6.13
C THR A 329 -9.57 -2.55 -5.56
N GLN A 330 -8.28 -2.75 -5.24
CA GLN A 330 -7.39 -1.72 -4.69
C GLN A 330 -7.05 -0.68 -5.77
N PHE A 331 -6.83 0.58 -5.39
CA PHE A 331 -6.33 1.62 -6.31
C PHE A 331 -4.97 2.12 -5.82
N ALA A 332 -3.90 2.09 -6.60
CA ALA A 332 -3.70 1.20 -7.74
C ALA A 332 -2.42 0.38 -7.58
N TYR A 333 -2.26 -0.66 -8.40
CA TYR A 333 -1.02 -1.41 -8.52
C TYR A 333 -0.04 -0.62 -9.39
N ASP A 334 1.13 -0.27 -8.85
CA ASP A 334 2.12 0.53 -9.56
C ASP A 334 2.84 -0.28 -10.64
N PRO A 335 2.91 0.21 -11.89
CA PRO A 335 3.63 -0.48 -12.95
C PRO A 335 5.11 -0.66 -12.61
N MET A 336 5.62 -1.88 -12.73
CA MET A 336 6.94 -2.25 -12.22
C MET A 336 8.09 -1.39 -12.77
N ASP A 337 8.00 -0.96 -14.03
CA ASP A 337 9.07 -0.17 -14.66
C ASP A 337 9.14 1.29 -14.16
N ILE A 338 8.10 1.80 -13.47
CA ILE A 338 8.10 3.15 -12.84
C ILE A 338 7.96 3.11 -11.30
N ALA A 339 7.65 1.95 -10.72
CA ALA A 339 7.42 1.77 -9.28
C ALA A 339 8.64 2.14 -8.40
N TYR A 340 9.86 2.20 -8.96
CA TYR A 340 11.03 2.68 -8.22
C TYR A 340 10.89 4.11 -7.69
N ALA A 341 10.00 4.91 -8.28
CA ALA A 341 9.83 6.34 -7.98
C ALA A 341 8.44 6.73 -7.43
N ASN A 342 7.48 5.80 -7.44
CA ASN A 342 6.09 6.02 -7.01
C ASN A 342 5.45 7.28 -7.61
N THR A 343 5.40 7.37 -8.95
CA THR A 343 4.94 8.58 -9.65
C THR A 343 3.54 8.49 -10.23
N GLU A 344 2.94 7.30 -10.29
CA GLU A 344 1.59 7.11 -10.84
C GLU A 344 0.55 7.86 -9.99
N TYR A 345 0.43 7.45 -8.73
CA TYR A 345 -0.35 8.15 -7.73
C TYR A 345 0.47 8.24 -6.46
N GLN A 346 0.92 9.44 -6.09
CA GLN A 346 1.91 9.63 -5.02
C GLN A 346 1.50 9.01 -3.67
N THR A 347 0.22 8.68 -3.50
CA THR A 347 -0.41 8.25 -2.25
C THR A 347 -0.62 6.74 -2.16
N HIS A 348 -0.66 6.07 -3.31
CA HIS A 348 -0.71 4.63 -3.40
C HIS A 348 0.71 4.13 -3.59
N PHE A 349 1.04 2.96 -3.06
CA PHE A 349 2.33 2.34 -3.37
C PHE A 349 2.26 0.83 -3.20
N LEU A 350 1.99 0.10 -4.29
CA LEU A 350 1.80 -1.34 -4.31
C LEU A 350 2.47 -1.97 -5.53
N ASN A 351 3.53 -2.75 -5.32
CA ASN A 351 4.18 -3.55 -6.35
C ASN A 351 4.87 -4.75 -5.71
N LEU A 352 4.84 -5.93 -6.33
CA LEU A 352 5.45 -7.13 -5.75
C LEU A 352 6.97 -7.01 -5.52
N ALA A 353 7.69 -6.34 -6.41
CA ALA A 353 9.14 -6.18 -6.29
C ALA A 353 9.52 -5.01 -5.36
N TYR A 354 8.79 -3.89 -5.40
CA TYR A 354 9.16 -2.68 -4.66
C TYR A 354 8.50 -2.54 -3.29
N THR A 355 7.34 -3.16 -3.06
CA THR A 355 6.67 -3.19 -1.75
C THR A 355 6.29 -4.62 -1.35
N PRO A 356 7.26 -5.55 -1.27
CA PRO A 356 7.00 -6.99 -1.12
C PRO A 356 6.14 -7.31 0.11
N HIS A 357 6.34 -6.62 1.23
CA HIS A 357 5.51 -6.75 2.44
C HIS A 357 4.02 -6.42 2.18
N LYS A 358 3.73 -5.29 1.52
CA LYS A 358 2.36 -4.91 1.12
C LYS A 358 1.80 -5.88 0.09
N ALA A 359 2.62 -6.37 -0.83
CA ALA A 359 2.19 -7.32 -1.85
C ALA A 359 1.80 -8.68 -1.23
N ILE A 360 2.57 -9.23 -0.29
CA ILE A 360 2.18 -10.45 0.43
C ILE A 360 0.93 -10.20 1.29
N SER A 361 0.79 -9.02 1.89
CA SER A 361 -0.47 -8.61 2.56
C SER A 361 -1.67 -8.64 1.62
N MET A 362 -1.53 -8.15 0.38
CA MET A 362 -2.56 -8.24 -0.67
C MET A 362 -2.87 -9.70 -1.06
N LYS A 363 -1.86 -10.59 -1.11
CA LYS A 363 -2.09 -12.02 -1.33
C LYS A 363 -2.94 -12.65 -0.22
N ILE A 364 -2.65 -12.30 1.04
CA ILE A 364 -3.44 -12.74 2.20
C ILE A 364 -4.87 -12.17 2.13
N ALA A 365 -5.01 -10.90 1.72
CA ALA A 365 -6.29 -10.25 1.53
C ALA A 365 -7.13 -10.92 0.42
N SER A 366 -6.50 -11.41 -0.65
CA SER A 366 -7.19 -12.20 -1.69
C SER A 366 -7.76 -13.50 -1.13
N GLU A 367 -6.99 -14.23 -0.31
CA GLU A 367 -7.48 -15.44 0.37
C GLU A 367 -8.62 -15.12 1.34
N ALA A 368 -8.54 -13.98 2.05
CA ALA A 368 -9.61 -13.52 2.93
C ALA A 368 -10.88 -13.20 2.15
N ALA A 369 -10.80 -12.49 1.01
CA ALA A 369 -11.97 -12.14 0.22
C ALA A 369 -12.73 -13.39 -0.25
N GLN A 370 -11.98 -14.40 -0.72
CA GLN A 370 -12.52 -15.64 -1.26
C GLN A 370 -13.04 -16.61 -0.20
N SER A 371 -12.49 -16.59 1.03
CA SER A 371 -12.85 -17.56 2.08
C SER A 371 -13.83 -17.01 3.13
N LEU A 372 -13.79 -15.72 3.43
CA LEU A 372 -14.67 -15.11 4.43
C LEU A 372 -16.10 -15.07 3.90
N LYS A 373 -17.06 -15.42 4.76
CA LYS A 373 -18.48 -15.40 4.42
C LYS A 373 -18.99 -13.97 4.33
N ARG A 374 -19.73 -13.65 3.27
CA ARG A 374 -20.41 -12.36 3.09
C ARG A 374 -21.42 -12.13 4.21
N GLY A 375 -21.37 -10.95 4.83
CA GLY A 375 -22.25 -10.55 5.92
C GLY A 375 -21.93 -11.19 7.29
N ALA A 376 -20.88 -12.01 7.40
CA ALA A 376 -20.47 -12.56 8.68
C ALA A 376 -19.76 -11.49 9.53
N SER A 377 -20.03 -11.47 10.83
CA SER A 377 -19.31 -10.64 11.80
C SER A 377 -18.10 -11.38 12.36
N TYR A 378 -17.04 -10.63 12.68
CA TYR A 378 -15.80 -11.12 13.28
C TYR A 378 -15.45 -10.39 14.58
N GLY A 379 -16.45 -9.76 15.22
CA GLY A 379 -16.25 -8.90 16.40
C GLY A 379 -15.84 -7.47 16.03
N SER A 380 -15.53 -6.67 17.05
CA SER A 380 -15.00 -5.31 16.93
C SER A 380 -13.54 -5.28 17.38
N TYR A 381 -12.80 -4.27 16.94
CA TYR A 381 -11.43 -4.04 17.35
C TYR A 381 -11.30 -3.94 18.88
N PRO A 382 -10.35 -4.69 19.52
CA PRO A 382 -9.23 -5.41 18.90
C PRO A 382 -9.46 -6.91 18.68
N GLN A 383 -10.63 -7.45 19.01
CA GLN A 383 -10.92 -8.89 18.88
C GLN A 383 -10.90 -9.33 17.41
N ASP A 384 -11.31 -8.44 16.52
CA ASP A 384 -11.36 -8.63 15.08
C ASP A 384 -9.97 -8.77 14.40
N THR A 385 -8.87 -8.61 15.14
CA THR A 385 -7.49 -8.80 14.65
C THR A 385 -7.15 -10.27 14.39
N LEU A 386 -7.98 -11.19 14.92
CA LEU A 386 -8.02 -12.60 14.61
C LEU A 386 -9.38 -12.92 13.99
N PHE A 387 -9.40 -13.46 12.78
CA PHE A 387 -10.66 -13.68 12.06
C PHE A 387 -10.57 -14.84 11.07
N GLY A 388 -11.74 -15.32 10.65
CA GLY A 388 -11.88 -16.46 9.74
C GLY A 388 -11.07 -17.68 10.16
N GLU A 389 -10.67 -18.49 9.18
CA GLU A 389 -9.88 -19.70 9.41
C GLU A 389 -8.38 -19.40 9.33
N GLY A 390 -7.86 -18.72 10.36
CA GLY A 390 -6.42 -18.54 10.56
C GLY A 390 -5.83 -17.24 10.01
N PHE A 391 -6.64 -16.18 9.87
CA PHE A 391 -6.11 -14.85 9.59
C PHE A 391 -5.74 -14.12 10.88
N ARG A 392 -4.60 -13.42 10.84
CA ARG A 392 -4.13 -12.54 11.92
C ARG A 392 -3.55 -11.26 11.34
N VAL A 393 -3.87 -10.13 11.94
CA VAL A 393 -3.21 -8.83 11.68
C VAL A 393 -2.64 -8.26 12.97
N SER A 394 -1.49 -7.59 12.90
CA SER A 394 -0.79 -7.05 14.07
C SER A 394 -0.05 -5.78 13.71
N TYR A 395 -0.40 -4.67 14.37
CA TYR A 395 0.33 -3.40 14.24
C TYR A 395 1.74 -3.50 14.85
N THR A 396 1.85 -4.11 16.03
CA THR A 396 3.12 -4.16 16.78
C THR A 396 4.18 -5.02 16.10
N GLU A 397 3.76 -6.02 15.33
CA GLU A 397 4.64 -6.88 14.53
C GLU A 397 4.72 -6.43 13.05
N ASP A 398 3.96 -5.39 12.66
CA ASP A 398 3.71 -5.01 11.26
C ASP A 398 3.46 -6.24 10.36
N LEU A 399 2.40 -6.99 10.69
CA LEU A 399 2.17 -8.32 10.16
C LEU A 399 0.72 -8.53 9.71
N SER A 400 0.56 -9.10 8.53
CA SER A 400 -0.59 -9.91 8.10
C SER A 400 -0.16 -11.35 7.98
N GLU A 401 -1.00 -12.28 8.43
CA GLU A 401 -0.70 -13.71 8.40
C GLU A 401 -1.94 -14.53 8.03
N LEU A 402 -1.73 -15.59 7.24
CA LEU A 402 -2.68 -16.68 7.03
C LEU A 402 -2.02 -17.99 7.46
N ASN A 403 -2.64 -18.69 8.40
CA ASN A 403 -2.22 -20.01 8.86
C ASN A 403 -3.45 -20.93 8.97
N ASN A 404 -3.84 -21.55 7.86
CA ASN A 404 -5.04 -22.39 7.77
C ASN A 404 -4.75 -23.90 7.75
N GLY A 405 -3.48 -24.31 7.91
CA GLY A 405 -3.04 -25.71 7.94
C GLY A 405 -2.42 -26.21 6.64
N ASN A 406 -2.86 -25.74 5.47
CA ASN A 406 -2.24 -26.10 4.18
C ASN A 406 -1.55 -24.92 3.49
N LYS A 407 -1.95 -23.69 3.79
CA LYS A 407 -1.30 -22.45 3.36
C LYS A 407 -0.73 -21.73 4.58
N PHE A 408 0.49 -21.24 4.43
CA PHE A 408 1.14 -20.43 5.45
C PHE A 408 1.77 -19.19 4.84
N TYR A 409 1.10 -18.05 4.97
CA TYR A 409 1.51 -16.78 4.37
C TYR A 409 1.76 -15.72 5.45
N TYR A 410 2.79 -14.89 5.30
CA TYR A 410 3.13 -13.86 6.28
C TYR A 410 3.83 -12.67 5.61
N SER A 411 3.32 -11.46 5.83
CA SER A 411 3.85 -10.25 5.18
C SER A 411 5.16 -9.76 5.81
N ASN A 412 5.54 -10.27 6.98
CA ASN A 412 6.79 -9.96 7.67
C ASN A 412 7.23 -11.14 8.54
N THR A 413 8.38 -11.03 9.19
CA THR A 413 8.91 -12.09 10.05
C THR A 413 7.92 -12.48 11.14
N THR A 414 7.57 -13.76 11.19
CA THR A 414 6.63 -14.32 12.17
C THR A 414 7.29 -15.39 13.04
N ARG A 415 6.78 -15.52 14.27
CA ARG A 415 7.14 -16.62 15.18
C ARG A 415 6.02 -17.66 15.30
N THR A 416 4.89 -17.44 14.62
CA THR A 416 3.77 -18.38 14.59
C THR A 416 4.21 -19.69 13.95
N GLN A 417 3.94 -20.81 14.61
CA GLN A 417 4.14 -22.13 14.03
C GLN A 417 3.02 -22.44 13.03
N PRO A 418 3.32 -23.03 11.85
CA PRO A 418 2.27 -23.56 10.98
C PRO A 418 1.40 -24.55 11.75
N LYS A 419 0.07 -24.51 11.56
CA LYS A 419 -0.85 -25.45 12.22
C LYS A 419 -0.48 -26.91 11.95
N ASP A 420 -0.03 -27.21 10.73
CA ASP A 420 0.54 -28.51 10.37
C ASP A 420 1.56 -28.33 9.24
N ALA A 421 2.85 -28.35 9.59
CA ALA A 421 3.93 -28.20 8.61
C ALA A 421 4.00 -29.34 7.58
N SER A 422 3.46 -30.54 7.90
CA SER A 422 3.48 -31.70 7.00
C SER A 422 2.45 -31.60 5.87
N GLN A 423 1.39 -30.82 6.08
CA GLN A 423 0.29 -30.65 5.13
C GLN A 423 0.42 -29.40 4.26
N LEU A 424 1.47 -28.60 4.46
CA LEU A 424 1.70 -27.40 3.67
C LEU A 424 1.78 -27.74 2.17
N VAL A 425 1.08 -26.92 1.38
CA VAL A 425 1.09 -26.94 -0.08
C VAL A 425 1.54 -25.62 -0.68
N SER A 426 1.53 -24.54 0.10
CA SER A 426 1.90 -23.21 -0.36
C SER A 426 2.38 -22.35 0.79
N ILE A 427 3.53 -21.71 0.60
CA ILE A 427 4.12 -20.73 1.51
C ILE A 427 4.42 -19.48 0.70
N ALA A 428 4.15 -18.30 1.27
CA ALA A 428 4.45 -17.02 0.65
C ALA A 428 4.84 -16.05 1.76
N GLY A 429 6.00 -15.41 1.66
CA GLY A 429 6.47 -14.61 2.77
C GLY A 429 7.49 -13.55 2.42
N CYS A 430 7.61 -12.58 3.33
CA CYS A 430 8.74 -11.66 3.43
C CYS A 430 9.36 -11.82 4.83
N GLY A 431 10.68 -11.87 4.93
CA GLY A 431 11.37 -12.18 6.18
C GLY A 431 11.32 -13.67 6.54
N SER A 432 11.37 -14.00 7.83
CA SER A 432 11.52 -15.39 8.31
C SER A 432 10.29 -15.93 9.05
N SER A 433 10.18 -17.25 9.10
CA SER A 433 9.21 -18.01 9.91
C SER A 433 9.88 -19.24 10.52
N PRO A 434 9.19 -20.01 11.38
CA PRO A 434 9.75 -21.26 11.91
C PRO A 434 10.12 -22.31 10.85
N VAL A 435 9.52 -22.25 9.66
CA VAL A 435 9.79 -23.22 8.57
C VAL A 435 10.64 -22.65 7.43
N VAL A 436 10.85 -21.34 7.38
CA VAL A 436 11.73 -20.67 6.40
C VAL A 436 12.56 -19.60 7.09
N ARG A 437 13.89 -19.74 7.10
CA ARG A 437 14.79 -18.65 7.49
C ARG A 437 15.38 -18.03 6.23
N TYR A 438 15.23 -16.72 6.09
CA TYR A 438 15.69 -15.96 4.94
C TYR A 438 16.12 -14.56 5.39
N GLU A 439 17.28 -14.12 4.90
CA GLU A 439 17.90 -12.84 5.29
C GLU A 439 17.55 -11.69 4.33
N GLY A 440 17.19 -12.02 3.09
CA GLY A 440 16.78 -11.01 2.09
C GLY A 440 15.47 -10.31 2.44
N THR A 441 15.25 -9.16 1.83
CA THR A 441 14.05 -8.32 2.03
C THR A 441 12.99 -8.53 0.94
N GLY A 442 13.33 -9.24 -0.13
CA GLY A 442 12.38 -9.63 -1.18
C GLY A 442 11.34 -10.65 -0.72
N ALA A 443 10.20 -10.68 -1.40
CA ALA A 443 9.19 -11.72 -1.23
C ALA A 443 9.68 -13.07 -1.80
N TYR A 444 9.23 -14.18 -1.22
CA TYR A 444 9.41 -15.51 -1.79
C TYR A 444 8.12 -16.31 -1.75
N PHE A 445 8.07 -17.31 -2.63
CA PHE A 445 6.97 -18.24 -2.71
C PHE A 445 7.46 -19.67 -2.89
N ILE A 446 6.85 -20.61 -2.16
CA ILE A 446 7.21 -22.03 -2.14
C ILE A 446 5.93 -22.85 -2.37
N ASP A 447 5.77 -23.37 -3.58
CA ASP A 447 4.56 -24.09 -4.02
C ASP A 447 4.85 -25.59 -4.13
N ARG A 448 4.02 -26.44 -3.51
CA ARG A 448 4.15 -27.90 -3.64
C ARG A 448 3.51 -28.36 -4.95
N LEU A 449 4.32 -28.82 -5.88
CA LEU A 449 3.87 -29.30 -7.19
C LEU A 449 3.32 -30.73 -7.09
N GLU A 450 4.04 -31.58 -6.36
CA GLU A 450 3.62 -32.92 -5.96
C GLU A 450 4.41 -33.35 -4.71
N ASP A 451 4.19 -34.57 -4.21
CA ASP A 451 4.90 -35.06 -3.03
C ASP A 451 6.43 -35.04 -3.23
N GLY A 452 7.14 -34.29 -2.40
CA GLY A 452 8.59 -34.16 -2.46
C GLY A 452 9.11 -33.27 -3.60
N VAL A 453 8.25 -32.57 -4.35
CA VAL A 453 8.65 -31.65 -5.43
C VAL A 453 8.00 -30.28 -5.23
N TRP A 454 8.82 -29.25 -5.15
CA TRP A 454 8.40 -27.88 -4.86
C TRP A 454 8.98 -26.89 -5.87
N ARG A 455 8.27 -25.81 -6.14
CA ARG A 455 8.78 -24.62 -6.83
C ARG A 455 9.10 -23.56 -5.79
N LEU A 456 10.29 -22.98 -5.88
CA LEU A 456 10.72 -21.82 -5.11
C LEU A 456 10.91 -20.63 -6.05
N GLU A 457 10.27 -19.52 -5.75
CA GLU A 457 10.44 -18.24 -6.43
C GLU A 457 10.89 -17.19 -5.42
N VAL A 458 11.92 -16.42 -5.75
CA VAL A 458 12.50 -15.39 -4.89
C VAL A 458 12.61 -14.09 -5.64
N MET A 459 11.94 -13.04 -5.14
CA MET A 459 12.02 -11.67 -5.63
C MET A 459 13.30 -10.98 -5.14
N PRO A 460 13.82 -9.97 -5.86
CA PRO A 460 14.98 -9.22 -5.41
C PRO A 460 14.68 -8.41 -4.14
N ASP A 461 15.75 -7.98 -3.49
CA ASP A 461 15.66 -7.17 -2.28
C ASP A 461 15.14 -5.77 -2.60
N ALA A 462 14.18 -5.32 -1.80
CA ALA A 462 13.63 -3.98 -1.82
C ALA A 462 14.12 -3.21 -0.60
N ILE A 463 14.76 -2.05 -0.83
CA ILE A 463 15.27 -1.20 0.25
C ILE A 463 14.73 0.23 0.05
N ILE A 464 13.99 0.72 1.04
CA ILE A 464 13.46 2.10 1.03
C ILE A 464 14.63 3.08 1.17
N VAL A 465 14.74 4.02 0.25
CA VAL A 465 15.83 5.01 0.17
C VAL A 465 15.33 6.45 0.29
N ASN A 466 14.06 6.72 0.01
CA ASN A 466 13.39 8.00 0.23
C ASN A 466 11.92 7.77 0.62
N ASP A 467 11.27 8.79 1.17
CA ASP A 467 9.84 8.73 1.45
C ASP A 467 9.04 8.58 0.14
N PRO A 468 8.30 7.46 -0.04
CA PRO A 468 7.54 7.21 -1.25
C PRO A 468 6.39 8.18 -1.47
N PHE A 469 5.88 8.81 -0.42
CA PHE A 469 4.68 9.66 -0.48
C PHE A 469 5.00 11.17 -0.51
N ALA A 470 6.29 11.53 -0.48
CA ALA A 470 6.74 12.88 -0.83
C ALA A 470 6.44 13.22 -2.30
N LYS A 471 6.57 14.49 -2.69
CA LYS A 471 6.30 14.97 -4.06
C LYS A 471 6.85 14.00 -5.15
N PRO A 472 6.03 13.56 -6.11
CA PRO A 472 6.43 12.57 -7.12
C PRO A 472 7.44 13.16 -8.11
N SER A 473 8.41 12.35 -8.51
CA SER A 473 9.37 12.65 -9.58
C SER A 473 10.05 11.37 -10.05
N LEU A 474 10.22 11.17 -11.37
CA LEU A 474 10.96 10.02 -11.93
C LEU A 474 12.45 10.05 -11.57
N GLU A 475 12.98 11.20 -11.12
CA GLU A 475 14.35 11.34 -10.61
C GLU A 475 14.47 10.94 -9.13
N LYS A 476 13.35 10.87 -8.40
CA LYS A 476 13.29 10.51 -6.99
C LYS A 476 13.10 9.00 -6.87
N GLU A 477 14.18 8.26 -6.75
CA GLU A 477 14.10 6.85 -6.37
C GLU A 477 13.67 6.72 -4.90
N VAL A 478 12.57 5.99 -4.64
CA VAL A 478 11.99 5.79 -3.31
C VAL A 478 12.32 4.41 -2.76
N VAL A 479 12.44 3.40 -3.62
CA VAL A 479 12.90 2.05 -3.29
C VAL A 479 13.96 1.64 -4.30
N THR A 480 15.11 1.19 -3.80
CA THR A 480 16.17 0.62 -4.62
C THR A 480 16.13 -0.89 -4.60
N ILE A 481 16.41 -1.49 -5.76
CA ILE A 481 16.42 -2.93 -5.96
C ILE A 481 17.85 -3.43 -5.92
N ALA A 482 18.09 -4.47 -5.13
CA ALA A 482 19.37 -5.17 -5.05
C ALA A 482 19.19 -6.67 -5.29
N TYR A 483 20.17 -7.28 -5.96
CA TYR A 483 20.21 -8.72 -6.23
C TYR A 483 21.17 -9.40 -5.25
N GLY A 484 20.77 -9.42 -3.98
CA GLY A 484 21.50 -10.09 -2.92
C GLY A 484 21.64 -11.60 -3.16
N ALA A 485 22.65 -12.20 -2.52
CA ALA A 485 22.81 -13.64 -2.42
C ALA A 485 22.71 -14.01 -0.94
N TRP A 486 21.69 -14.78 -0.58
CA TRP A 486 21.31 -15.01 0.80
C TRP A 486 21.21 -16.49 1.11
N ASP A 487 21.55 -16.87 2.33
CA ASP A 487 21.24 -18.21 2.78
C ASP A 487 19.74 -18.33 3.06
N MET A 488 19.14 -19.42 2.59
CA MET A 488 17.74 -19.78 2.86
C MET A 488 17.67 -21.17 3.48
N ALA A 489 17.19 -21.27 4.72
CA ALA A 489 16.96 -22.55 5.38
C ALA A 489 15.48 -22.94 5.27
N LEU A 490 15.20 -24.14 4.79
CA LEU A 490 13.87 -24.70 4.62
C LEU A 490 13.68 -25.90 5.55
N GLN A 491 12.69 -25.82 6.44
CA GLN A 491 12.31 -26.89 7.35
C GLN A 491 10.92 -27.42 6.98
N LEU A 492 10.85 -28.08 5.83
CA LEU A 492 9.61 -28.61 5.27
C LEU A 492 9.61 -30.14 5.38
N PRO A 493 8.78 -30.77 6.24
CA PRO A 493 8.77 -32.23 6.40
C PRO A 493 8.59 -32.99 5.08
N ASN A 494 7.79 -32.44 4.17
CA ASN A 494 7.54 -33.04 2.86
C ASN A 494 8.78 -32.99 1.93
N LEU A 495 9.60 -31.95 2.00
CA LEU A 495 10.83 -31.85 1.20
C LEU A 495 12.00 -32.60 1.85
N GLY A 496 12.01 -32.65 3.18
CA GLY A 496 13.12 -33.18 3.98
C GLY A 496 14.34 -32.24 4.00
N ASN A 497 15.38 -32.64 4.73
CA ASN A 497 16.60 -31.84 4.90
C ASN A 497 17.65 -32.07 3.79
N ALA A 498 17.37 -32.97 2.84
CA ALA A 498 18.24 -33.25 1.72
C ALA A 498 17.42 -33.27 0.42
N PHE A 499 17.78 -32.40 -0.52
CA PHE A 499 17.08 -32.24 -1.78
C PHE A 499 18.01 -31.69 -2.86
N THR A 500 17.61 -31.80 -4.13
CA THR A 500 18.28 -31.14 -5.24
C THR A 500 17.62 -29.79 -5.50
N LEU A 501 18.43 -28.74 -5.62
CA LEU A 501 18.04 -27.44 -6.16
C LEU A 501 18.36 -27.43 -7.65
N SER A 502 17.45 -26.95 -8.50
CA SER A 502 17.71 -26.73 -9.93
C SER A 502 17.08 -25.41 -10.37
N ALA A 503 17.89 -24.47 -10.85
CA ALA A 503 17.36 -23.27 -11.47
C ALA A 503 16.61 -23.64 -12.75
N ILE A 504 15.35 -23.23 -12.85
CA ILE A 504 14.51 -23.43 -14.05
C ILE A 504 14.24 -22.12 -14.78
N GLN A 505 14.49 -20.98 -14.12
CA GLN A 505 14.61 -19.67 -14.73
C GLN A 505 15.39 -18.76 -13.76
N SER A 506 16.46 -18.12 -14.20
CA SER A 506 16.96 -16.89 -13.57
C SER A 506 16.51 -15.68 -14.41
N PRO A 507 16.73 -14.42 -14.01
CA PRO A 507 16.21 -13.26 -14.74
C PRO A 507 16.81 -13.18 -16.15
N ALA A 508 16.17 -13.84 -17.12
CA ALA A 508 16.58 -13.92 -18.52
C ALA A 508 15.53 -13.30 -19.46
N ASN A 509 14.32 -13.00 -18.95
CA ASN A 509 13.26 -12.32 -19.70
C ASN A 509 13.12 -10.83 -19.36
N SER A 510 13.94 -10.27 -18.47
CA SER A 510 14.16 -8.83 -18.48
C SER A 510 15.29 -8.54 -19.47
N THR A 511 15.04 -7.69 -20.46
CA THR A 511 16.03 -7.18 -21.42
C THR A 511 17.20 -6.41 -20.78
N LEU A 512 17.33 -6.45 -19.44
CA LEU A 512 18.16 -5.57 -18.63
C LEU A 512 19.01 -6.28 -17.55
N ALA A 513 18.88 -7.61 -17.37
CA ALA A 513 19.78 -8.34 -16.49
C ALA A 513 21.10 -8.68 -17.21
N SER A 514 22.18 -8.04 -16.79
CA SER A 514 23.56 -8.37 -17.21
C SER A 514 23.85 -9.86 -16.98
N SER A 515 24.77 -10.42 -17.76
CA SER A 515 25.22 -11.81 -17.61
C SER A 515 25.73 -12.16 -16.20
N ALA A 516 26.09 -11.14 -15.39
CA ALA A 516 26.61 -11.27 -14.03
C ALA A 516 25.59 -11.78 -12.99
N HIS A 517 24.28 -11.78 -13.30
CA HIS A 517 23.22 -12.20 -12.36
C HIS A 517 22.44 -13.43 -12.83
N ARG A 518 22.97 -14.19 -13.80
CA ARG A 518 22.32 -15.39 -14.33
C ARG A 518 22.77 -16.64 -13.55
N GLU A 519 21.82 -17.39 -13.00
CA GLU A 519 22.04 -18.72 -12.40
C GLU A 519 21.37 -19.85 -13.21
N ASN A 520 21.10 -19.64 -14.52
CA ASN A 520 20.29 -20.53 -15.37
C ASN A 520 20.79 -22.01 -15.45
N SER A 521 21.98 -22.33 -14.94
CA SER A 521 22.56 -23.67 -14.90
C SER A 521 22.84 -24.20 -13.48
N ARG A 522 22.46 -23.46 -12.42
CA ARG A 522 22.73 -23.89 -11.05
C ARG A 522 21.92 -25.14 -10.72
N LYS A 523 22.65 -26.20 -10.42
CA LYS A 523 22.10 -27.46 -9.92
C LYS A 523 23.01 -28.01 -8.84
N GLU A 524 22.48 -28.22 -7.65
CA GLU A 524 23.26 -28.67 -6.50
C GLU A 524 22.44 -29.56 -5.57
N GLU A 525 23.15 -30.41 -4.81
CA GLU A 525 22.56 -31.11 -3.68
C GLU A 525 22.62 -30.20 -2.45
N VAL A 526 21.45 -29.93 -1.87
CA VAL A 526 21.28 -29.22 -0.62
C VAL A 526 21.31 -30.23 0.53
N LYS A 527 22.09 -29.91 1.56
CA LYS A 527 22.20 -30.67 2.81
C LYS A 527 21.71 -29.80 3.97
N ASP A 528 21.24 -30.45 5.03
CA ASP A 528 20.75 -29.80 6.24
C ASP A 528 19.62 -28.77 6.03
N GLY A 529 18.96 -28.81 4.88
CA GLY A 529 17.88 -27.91 4.47
C GLY A 529 18.32 -26.47 4.13
N VAL A 530 19.62 -26.18 4.01
CA VAL A 530 20.14 -24.82 3.80
C VAL A 530 20.65 -24.63 2.38
N ILE A 531 20.00 -23.74 1.63
CA ILE A 531 20.47 -23.26 0.33
C ILE A 531 21.40 -22.08 0.60
N HIS A 532 22.69 -22.22 0.28
CA HIS A 532 23.67 -21.15 0.49
C HIS A 532 23.69 -20.17 -0.67
N SER A 533 23.85 -18.87 -0.40
CA SER A 533 24.00 -17.86 -1.45
C SER A 533 22.92 -17.93 -2.55
N LEU A 534 21.66 -18.13 -2.16
CA LEU A 534 20.50 -18.13 -3.05
C LEU A 534 20.27 -16.73 -3.61
N ARG A 535 20.11 -16.62 -4.92
CA ARG A 535 19.80 -15.36 -5.62
C ARG A 535 18.33 -15.29 -6.04
N PRO A 536 17.81 -14.08 -6.36
CA PRO A 536 16.50 -13.93 -6.95
C PRO A 536 16.33 -14.74 -8.24
N GLY A 537 15.18 -15.40 -8.40
CA GLY A 537 14.91 -16.31 -9.52
C GLY A 537 13.93 -17.43 -9.15
N VAL A 538 13.81 -18.41 -10.05
CA VAL A 538 12.90 -19.55 -9.90
C VAL A 538 13.64 -20.88 -9.98
N TYR A 539 13.32 -21.73 -9.01
CA TYR A 539 14.01 -22.99 -8.75
C TYR A 539 13.02 -24.13 -8.53
N LEU A 540 13.41 -25.32 -8.95
CA LEU A 540 12.78 -26.59 -8.61
C LEU A 540 13.55 -27.23 -7.45
N LEU A 541 12.82 -27.64 -6.41
CA LEU A 541 13.34 -28.38 -5.27
C LEU A 541 12.81 -29.81 -5.33
N GLN A 542 13.69 -30.80 -5.30
CA GLN A 542 13.31 -32.21 -5.36
C GLN A 542 13.93 -32.98 -4.21
N ARG A 543 13.10 -33.55 -3.32
CA ARG A 543 13.51 -34.41 -2.21
C ARG A 543 14.45 -35.51 -2.70
N LYS A 544 15.51 -35.78 -1.94
CA LYS A 544 16.48 -36.84 -2.27
C LYS A 544 15.76 -38.20 -2.39
N HIS A 545 16.13 -38.97 -3.41
CA HIS A 545 15.51 -40.26 -3.75
C HIS A 545 14.01 -40.20 -4.10
N CYS A 546 13.47 -39.01 -4.37
CA CYS A 546 12.13 -38.87 -4.94
C CYS A 546 12.14 -39.19 -6.44
N ALA A 547 11.15 -39.95 -6.90
CA ALA A 547 10.84 -40.14 -8.31
C ALA A 547 9.55 -39.34 -8.64
N PRO A 548 9.68 -38.13 -9.22
CA PRO A 548 8.53 -37.31 -9.62
C PRO A 548 7.61 -38.07 -10.56
N LYS A 549 6.28 -37.90 -10.42
CA LYS A 549 5.32 -38.51 -11.37
C LYS A 549 5.27 -37.71 -12.67
N GLN A 550 5.56 -36.43 -12.60
CA GLN A 550 5.57 -35.53 -13.76
C GLN A 550 6.99 -35.03 -14.04
N ASN A 551 7.27 -34.76 -15.31
CA ASN A 551 8.48 -34.09 -15.71
C ASN A 551 8.27 -32.57 -15.67
N TRP A 552 8.56 -31.96 -14.52
CA TRP A 552 8.41 -30.52 -14.33
C TRP A 552 9.54 -29.75 -15.04
N THR A 553 9.14 -28.85 -15.94
CA THR A 553 10.03 -27.98 -16.71
C THR A 553 9.58 -26.53 -16.59
N ALA A 554 10.39 -25.58 -17.07
CA ALA A 554 10.04 -24.17 -17.13
C ALA A 554 8.71 -23.91 -17.87
N ASP A 555 8.39 -24.72 -18.88
CA ASP A 555 7.17 -24.58 -19.69
C ASP A 555 5.94 -25.28 -19.08
N SER A 556 6.12 -26.06 -18.01
CA SER A 556 4.99 -26.72 -17.34
C SER A 556 4.00 -25.70 -16.82
N GLN A 557 2.72 -25.92 -17.11
CA GLN A 557 1.64 -25.10 -16.56
C GLN A 557 1.39 -25.46 -15.10
N TRP A 558 1.28 -24.45 -14.25
CA TRP A 558 0.90 -24.58 -12.85
C TRP A 558 -0.15 -23.53 -12.52
N ASN A 559 -1.39 -23.96 -12.33
CA ASN A 559 -2.54 -23.07 -12.21
C ASN A 559 -2.60 -22.08 -13.40
N THR A 560 -2.52 -20.79 -13.12
CA THR A 560 -2.59 -19.68 -14.08
C THR A 560 -1.20 -19.17 -14.50
N ILE A 561 -0.11 -19.86 -14.15
CA ILE A 561 1.27 -19.48 -14.52
C ILE A 561 1.99 -20.65 -15.21
N ARG A 562 3.11 -20.35 -15.88
CA ARG A 562 4.13 -21.37 -16.21
C ARG A 562 5.20 -21.38 -15.14
N LEU A 563 5.79 -22.55 -14.85
CA LEU A 563 6.77 -22.66 -13.75
C LEU A 563 7.96 -21.72 -13.94
N GLY A 564 8.46 -21.53 -15.16
CA GLY A 564 9.59 -20.65 -15.48
C GLY A 564 9.23 -19.17 -15.66
N GLU A 565 7.97 -18.76 -15.46
CA GLU A 565 7.64 -17.34 -15.47
C GLU A 565 8.24 -16.63 -14.26
N TYR A 566 8.82 -15.47 -14.51
CA TYR A 566 9.45 -14.62 -13.52
C TYR A 566 9.60 -13.20 -14.08
N ALA A 567 9.05 -12.22 -13.37
CA ALA A 567 9.23 -10.80 -13.69
C ALA A 567 9.89 -10.13 -12.50
N ALA A 568 10.97 -9.38 -12.75
CA ALA A 568 11.64 -8.60 -11.73
C ALA A 568 12.36 -7.40 -12.37
N PRO A 569 12.45 -6.27 -11.67
CA PRO A 569 13.18 -5.11 -12.15
C PRO A 569 14.70 -5.36 -12.15
N ALA A 570 15.43 -4.57 -12.94
CA ALA A 570 16.89 -4.55 -12.90
C ALA A 570 17.39 -3.96 -11.56
N PRO A 571 18.59 -4.34 -11.08
CA PRO A 571 19.18 -3.73 -9.90
C PRO A 571 19.42 -2.24 -10.11
N ARG A 572 19.13 -1.43 -9.08
CA ARG A 572 19.32 0.03 -9.08
C ARG A 572 20.32 0.52 -8.03
N ALA A 573 20.77 -0.36 -7.13
CA ALA A 573 21.77 -0.06 -6.11
C ALA A 573 23.18 0.11 -6.73
N THR A 574 23.41 1.17 -7.51
CA THR A 574 24.68 1.41 -8.25
C THR A 574 25.69 2.25 -7.46
N SER A 575 25.29 2.83 -6.33
CA SER A 575 26.15 3.61 -5.44
C SER A 575 25.75 3.37 -3.98
N TYR A 576 26.68 3.58 -3.05
CA TYR A 576 26.38 3.44 -1.64
C TYR A 576 25.41 4.52 -1.16
N ARG A 577 24.42 4.12 -0.36
CA ARG A 577 23.48 4.99 0.36
C ARG A 577 23.37 4.53 1.81
N VAL A 578 23.20 5.50 2.72
CA VAL A 578 23.09 5.24 4.16
C VAL A 578 21.78 5.84 4.66
N MET A 579 20.79 4.99 4.89
CA MET A 579 19.51 5.40 5.45
C MET A 579 19.58 5.29 6.96
N HIS A 580 19.49 6.44 7.62
CA HIS A 580 19.62 6.54 9.06
C HIS A 580 18.82 7.72 9.59
N THR A 581 18.05 7.48 10.65
CA THR A 581 17.36 8.53 11.42
C THR A 581 18.05 8.65 12.78
N PRO A 582 18.73 9.78 13.09
CA PRO A 582 19.38 9.94 14.37
C PRO A 582 18.35 10.04 15.50
N ALA A 583 18.68 9.50 16.67
CA ALA A 583 17.90 9.75 17.86
C ALA A 583 17.89 11.26 18.15
N THR A 584 16.72 11.86 18.37
CA THR A 584 16.68 13.31 18.60
C THR A 584 17.20 13.69 19.99
N THR A 585 16.89 12.87 20.99
CA THR A 585 17.27 13.09 22.40
C THR A 585 17.61 11.77 23.07
N VAL A 586 18.70 11.74 23.83
CA VAL A 586 19.14 10.59 24.65
C VAL A 586 19.64 11.06 26.02
N GLU A 587 19.86 10.12 26.94
CA GLU A 587 20.32 10.42 28.30
C GLU A 587 21.85 10.32 28.42
N ALA A 588 22.44 11.24 29.18
CA ALA A 588 23.86 11.23 29.49
C ALA A 588 24.27 9.96 30.26
N ASN A 589 25.50 9.48 30.01
CA ASN A 589 26.08 8.29 30.63
C ASN A 589 25.27 7.01 30.39
N LYS A 590 24.56 6.93 29.26
CA LYS A 590 23.94 5.69 28.78
C LYS A 590 24.49 5.35 27.38
N PRO A 591 24.64 4.06 27.06
CA PRO A 591 25.12 3.66 25.74
C PRO A 591 24.11 4.08 24.66
N LEU A 592 24.61 4.58 23.54
CA LEU A 592 23.80 4.98 22.39
C LEU A 592 23.94 3.96 21.26
N LYS A 593 22.84 3.28 20.93
CA LYS A 593 22.80 2.38 19.78
C LYS A 593 22.48 3.18 18.51
N ILE A 594 23.39 3.13 17.53
CA ILE A 594 23.22 3.71 16.19
C ILE A 594 22.96 2.57 15.22
N THR A 595 21.89 2.69 14.41
CA THR A 595 21.47 1.69 13.43
C THR A 595 21.29 2.37 12.07
N ALA A 596 21.87 1.82 11.01
CA ALA A 596 21.71 2.32 9.66
C ALA A 596 21.48 1.18 8.67
N GLN A 597 20.70 1.45 7.62
CA GLN A 597 20.61 0.58 6.45
C GLN A 597 21.58 1.07 5.39
N ILE A 598 22.44 0.19 4.91
CA ILE A 598 23.49 0.52 3.95
C ILE A 598 23.32 -0.38 2.74
N THR A 599 23.01 0.24 1.60
CA THR A 599 22.83 -0.42 0.31
C THR A 599 23.83 0.13 -0.69
N GLY A 600 24.24 -0.70 -1.65
CA GLY A 600 25.22 -0.37 -2.67
C GLY A 600 25.36 -1.52 -3.67
N PRO A 601 26.27 -1.40 -4.65
CA PRO A 601 26.47 -2.43 -5.67
C PRO A 601 26.96 -3.74 -5.07
N GLU A 602 27.68 -3.67 -3.95
CA GLU A 602 28.20 -4.78 -3.18
C GLU A 602 28.12 -4.43 -1.69
N PHE A 603 28.46 -5.37 -0.81
CA PHE A 603 28.62 -5.06 0.61
C PHE A 603 29.93 -4.29 0.86
N PRO A 604 29.91 -3.30 1.76
CA PRO A 604 31.12 -2.60 2.17
C PRO A 604 32.06 -3.52 2.96
N ASP A 605 33.36 -3.24 2.88
CA ASP A 605 34.39 -3.97 3.64
C ASP A 605 34.33 -3.60 5.13
N SER A 606 34.00 -2.33 5.39
CA SER A 606 33.78 -1.81 6.73
C SER A 606 32.88 -0.59 6.72
N VAL A 607 32.21 -0.39 7.86
CA VAL A 607 31.42 0.80 8.14
C VAL A 607 31.90 1.35 9.47
N ILE A 608 32.22 2.64 9.51
CA ILE A 608 32.90 3.28 10.64
C ILE A 608 32.11 4.51 11.07
N ILE A 609 32.04 4.76 12.38
CA ILE A 609 31.53 6.01 12.95
C ILE A 609 32.70 6.86 13.45
N TYR A 610 32.72 8.11 13.01
CA TYR A 610 33.56 9.17 13.60
C TYR A 610 32.68 10.22 14.28
N THR A 611 33.22 10.84 15.32
CA THR A 611 32.58 11.96 16.02
C THR A 611 33.11 13.30 15.50
N ASP A 612 32.53 14.42 15.93
CA ASP A 612 33.06 15.77 15.65
C ASP A 612 34.35 16.13 16.41
N LYS A 613 34.97 15.16 17.12
CA LYS A 613 36.18 15.35 17.93
C LYS A 613 37.45 14.80 17.28
N ILE A 614 37.37 14.32 16.05
CA ILE A 614 38.51 13.80 15.32
C ILE A 614 39.38 14.92 14.72
N SER A 615 40.64 14.62 14.45
CA SER A 615 41.57 15.55 13.82
C SER A 615 42.56 14.82 12.91
N PHE A 616 42.76 15.34 11.69
CA PHE A 616 43.81 14.88 10.78
C PHE A 616 45.21 14.90 11.43
N TRP A 617 45.47 15.84 12.36
CA TRP A 617 46.76 15.98 13.05
C TRP A 617 46.95 15.02 14.22
N ASN A 618 45.95 14.20 14.55
CA ASN A 618 46.01 13.26 15.64
C ASN A 618 46.27 11.84 15.12
N ASP A 619 47.36 11.22 15.56
CA ASP A 619 47.71 9.85 15.18
C ASP A 619 46.71 8.81 15.72
N HIS A 620 45.92 9.16 16.75
CA HIS A 620 44.99 8.26 17.43
C HIS A 620 43.58 8.86 17.52
N ASN A 621 42.81 8.74 16.42
CA ASN A 621 41.41 9.16 16.39
C ASN A 621 40.48 8.04 16.89
N PRO A 622 39.55 8.35 17.82
CA PRO A 622 38.55 7.37 18.25
C PRO A 622 37.59 7.07 17.10
N SER A 623 37.27 5.78 16.93
CA SER A 623 36.31 5.32 15.92
C SER A 623 35.53 4.12 16.43
N VAL A 624 34.30 3.97 15.96
CA VAL A 624 33.46 2.81 16.29
C VAL A 624 33.09 2.07 15.01
N LYS A 625 33.53 0.82 14.87
CA LYS A 625 33.16 -0.03 13.74
C LYS A 625 31.73 -0.52 13.90
N MET A 626 30.88 -0.26 12.90
CA MET A 626 29.54 -0.84 12.84
C MET A 626 29.61 -2.30 12.39
N GLN A 627 28.84 -3.14 13.06
CA GLN A 627 28.70 -4.56 12.74
C GLN A 627 27.44 -4.78 11.91
N ARG A 628 27.57 -5.58 10.85
CA ARG A 628 26.42 -6.04 10.08
C ARG A 628 25.62 -7.03 10.95
N THR A 629 24.34 -6.73 11.17
CA THR A 629 23.47 -7.52 12.08
C THR A 629 22.48 -8.41 11.35
N ASN A 630 21.91 -7.92 10.24
CA ASN A 630 20.99 -8.67 9.38
C ASN A 630 20.83 -7.92 8.04
N GLY A 631 20.86 -8.63 6.92
CA GLY A 631 20.59 -8.07 5.60
C GLY A 631 21.48 -6.84 5.32
N TYR A 632 20.84 -5.69 5.13
CA TYR A 632 21.49 -4.38 4.89
C TYR A 632 21.69 -3.55 6.17
N THR A 633 21.38 -4.08 7.35
CA THR A 633 21.38 -3.34 8.62
C THR A 633 22.70 -3.47 9.35
N TYR A 634 23.31 -2.32 9.63
CA TYR A 634 24.54 -2.15 10.39
C TYR A 634 24.24 -1.46 11.72
N GLN A 635 24.90 -1.90 12.78
CA GLN A 635 24.71 -1.37 14.13
C GLN A 635 26.04 -1.16 14.85
N ALA A 636 26.10 -0.08 15.62
CA ALA A 636 27.17 0.17 16.58
C ALA A 636 26.56 0.65 17.90
N THR A 637 27.27 0.43 19.00
CA THR A 637 26.93 0.99 20.29
C THR A 637 28.05 1.92 20.72
N ILE A 638 27.73 3.21 20.85
CA ILE A 638 28.64 4.20 21.41
C ILE A 638 28.66 4.00 22.93
N PRO A 639 29.85 3.89 23.55
CA PRO A 639 29.99 3.70 24.99
C PRO A 639 29.35 4.82 25.80
N ALA A 640 28.87 4.47 27.00
CA ALA A 640 28.17 5.41 27.89
C ALA A 640 29.04 6.61 28.27
N GLU A 641 30.34 6.38 28.45
CA GLU A 641 31.33 7.38 28.80
C GLU A 641 31.50 8.47 27.74
N GLU A 642 31.19 8.20 26.46
CA GLU A 642 31.25 9.18 25.37
C GLU A 642 29.99 10.04 25.26
N ILE A 643 28.86 9.56 25.79
CA ILE A 643 27.57 10.24 25.75
C ILE A 643 27.46 11.20 26.94
N LYS A 644 28.00 12.41 26.78
CA LYS A 644 27.95 13.50 27.77
C LYS A 644 26.89 14.54 27.41
N GLU A 645 26.37 15.24 28.43
CA GLU A 645 25.40 16.33 28.24
C GLU A 645 25.84 17.34 27.18
N GLY A 646 24.88 17.83 26.39
CA GLY A 646 25.13 18.70 25.25
C GLY A 646 24.66 18.06 23.95
N TYR A 647 25.57 17.90 22.99
CA TYR A 647 25.29 17.30 21.68
C TYR A 647 26.31 16.22 21.35
N PHE A 648 25.83 15.07 20.91
CA PHE A 648 26.64 14.04 20.28
C PHE A 648 26.51 14.17 18.77
N ARG A 649 27.63 14.39 18.08
CA ARG A 649 27.67 14.57 16.63
C ARG A 649 28.56 13.53 15.99
N TYR A 650 28.11 12.99 14.85
CA TYR A 650 28.82 11.90 14.19
C TYR A 650 28.55 11.81 12.69
N ASN A 651 29.48 11.14 12.01
CA ASN A 651 29.37 10.68 10.64
C ASN A 651 29.34 9.15 10.58
N ILE A 652 28.77 8.60 9.50
CA ILE A 652 28.96 7.19 9.11
C ILE A 652 29.80 7.18 7.82
N ILE A 653 30.85 6.37 7.81
CA ILE A 653 31.79 6.23 6.72
C ILE A 653 31.67 4.81 6.17
N VAL A 654 31.46 4.69 4.87
CA VAL A 654 31.37 3.42 4.16
C VAL A 654 32.65 3.23 3.37
N CYS A 655 33.36 2.12 3.61
CA CYS A 655 34.63 1.80 2.96
C CYS A 655 34.50 0.60 2.04
N ARG A 656 35.02 0.69 0.83
CA ARG A 656 35.14 -0.41 -0.13
C ARG A 656 36.41 -0.25 -0.97
N GLY A 657 37.34 -1.19 -0.85
CA GLY A 657 38.69 -1.05 -1.39
C GLY A 657 39.34 0.24 -0.89
N ASP A 658 39.93 1.01 -1.82
CA ASP A 658 40.54 2.30 -1.52
C ASP A 658 39.52 3.47 -1.51
N SER A 659 38.24 3.19 -1.75
CA SER A 659 37.19 4.22 -1.77
C SER A 659 36.49 4.34 -0.42
N THR A 660 36.36 5.58 0.05
CA THR A 660 35.57 5.95 1.22
C THR A 660 34.47 6.94 0.84
N ARG A 661 33.31 6.79 1.46
CA ARG A 661 32.20 7.74 1.36
C ARG A 661 31.65 8.08 2.73
N THR A 662 31.44 9.36 2.97
CA THR A 662 31.02 9.89 4.27
C THR A 662 29.61 10.46 4.23
N TYR A 663 28.87 10.22 5.31
CA TYR A 663 27.46 10.59 5.51
C TYR A 663 27.26 11.29 6.87
N PRO A 664 26.28 12.20 7.01
CA PRO A 664 25.34 12.64 5.97
C PRO A 664 26.03 13.52 4.92
N ALA A 665 25.57 13.43 3.67
CA ALA A 665 26.01 14.32 2.59
C ALA A 665 24.82 15.11 2.05
N GLY A 666 24.96 16.44 1.98
CA GLY A 666 23.90 17.37 1.58
C GLY A 666 22.95 17.73 2.73
N SER A 667 21.88 18.46 2.43
CA SER A 667 20.86 18.88 3.42
C SER A 667 19.88 17.77 3.81
N SER A 668 20.06 16.54 3.31
CA SER A 668 19.18 15.40 3.60
C SER A 668 19.43 14.91 5.03
N ALA A 669 18.48 15.22 5.93
CA ALA A 669 18.51 14.77 7.32
C ALA A 669 18.43 13.23 7.47
N THR A 670 18.01 12.51 6.42
CA THR A 670 17.77 11.05 6.43
C THR A 670 18.75 10.25 5.56
N GLY A 671 19.74 10.90 4.92
CA GLY A 671 20.91 10.23 4.32
C GLY A 671 20.72 9.61 2.93
N SER A 672 19.72 10.04 2.16
CA SER A 672 19.41 9.46 0.83
C SER A 672 20.36 9.86 -0.32
N SER A 673 21.43 10.61 -0.03
CA SER A 673 22.42 11.00 -1.03
C SER A 673 23.42 9.87 -1.31
N SER A 674 24.20 10.02 -2.38
CA SER A 674 25.27 9.08 -2.73
C SER A 674 26.49 9.17 -1.81
N GLY A 675 26.45 9.99 -0.75
CA GLY A 675 27.59 10.25 0.12
C GLY A 675 28.64 11.17 -0.51
N THR A 676 29.52 11.73 0.31
CA THR A 676 30.64 12.54 -0.17
C THR A 676 31.90 11.70 -0.20
N ASN A 677 32.64 11.75 -1.31
CA ASN A 677 33.91 11.05 -1.44
C ASN A 677 34.92 11.56 -0.41
N GLY A 678 35.68 10.65 0.17
CA GLY A 678 36.71 10.96 1.16
C GLY A 678 36.25 10.69 2.59
N ASN A 679 37.22 10.75 3.49
CA ASN A 679 37.14 10.53 4.92
C ASN A 679 37.29 11.88 5.65
N PRO A 680 36.57 12.14 6.76
CA PRO A 680 36.79 13.33 7.60
C PRO A 680 38.22 13.53 8.11
N LEU A 681 39.07 12.51 8.04
CA LEU A 681 40.49 12.60 8.34
C LEU A 681 41.36 12.99 7.14
N ASP A 682 40.82 13.10 5.93
CA ASP A 682 41.61 13.55 4.78
C ASP A 682 41.89 15.06 4.89
N TRP A 683 43.10 15.48 4.51
CA TRP A 683 43.55 16.87 4.66
C TRP A 683 42.70 17.87 3.85
N ASP A 684 42.10 17.42 2.75
CA ASP A 684 41.25 18.18 1.83
C ASP A 684 39.75 17.87 1.99
N TYR A 685 39.34 17.19 3.06
CA TYR A 685 37.92 16.97 3.34
C TYR A 685 37.25 18.28 3.78
N THR A 686 36.25 18.72 3.02
CA THR A 686 35.67 20.08 3.16
C THR A 686 34.29 20.13 3.82
N LEU A 687 33.63 19.00 4.03
CA LEU A 687 32.28 19.00 4.59
C LEU A 687 32.28 19.04 6.12
N SER A 688 31.34 19.81 6.68
CA SER A 688 31.17 20.01 8.13
C SER A 688 29.83 19.47 8.66
N GLN A 689 29.14 18.65 7.87
CA GLN A 689 27.81 18.12 8.20
C GLN A 689 27.94 16.89 9.11
N TYR A 690 27.11 16.84 10.15
CA TYR A 690 27.02 15.73 11.10
C TYR A 690 25.56 15.41 11.40
N TRP A 691 25.24 14.14 11.64
CA TRP A 691 24.05 13.84 12.43
C TRP A 691 24.26 14.32 13.86
N THR A 692 23.19 14.84 14.46
CA THR A 692 23.25 15.45 15.80
C THR A 692 22.16 14.85 16.68
N THR A 693 22.56 14.38 17.85
CA THR A 693 21.68 13.89 18.92
C THR A 693 21.86 14.77 20.15
N ARG A 694 20.75 15.29 20.70
CA ARG A 694 20.79 16.05 21.96
C ARG A 694 20.97 15.09 23.13
N VAL A 695 21.92 15.37 24.01
CA VAL A 695 22.16 14.56 25.21
C VAL A 695 21.74 15.37 26.44
N VAL A 696 20.82 14.83 27.23
CA VAL A 696 20.25 15.49 28.41
C VAL A 696 20.53 14.71 29.69
N ALA A 697 20.45 15.38 30.84
CA ALA A 697 20.53 14.70 32.12
C ALA A 697 19.39 13.66 32.25
N PRO A 698 19.63 12.48 32.90
CA PRO A 698 18.62 11.43 33.02
C PRO A 698 17.28 11.90 33.63
N GLY A 699 17.33 12.84 34.57
CA GLY A 699 16.15 13.40 35.24
C GLY A 699 15.40 14.47 34.44
N SER A 700 15.91 14.93 33.30
CA SER A 700 15.25 15.98 32.51
C SER A 700 13.90 15.51 31.97
N ALA A 701 12.95 16.45 31.85
CA ALA A 701 11.65 16.21 31.22
C ALA A 701 11.76 15.59 29.81
N ILE A 702 10.72 14.90 29.38
CA ILE A 702 10.63 14.37 28.01
C ILE A 702 9.95 15.44 27.15
N GLN A 703 10.73 16.13 26.34
CA GLN A 703 10.20 17.10 25.36
C GLN A 703 9.46 16.36 24.25
N LEU A 704 8.16 16.61 24.13
CA LEU A 704 7.30 16.01 23.10
C LEU A 704 7.22 16.90 21.85
N LEU A 705 7.10 18.21 22.05
CA LEU A 705 6.97 19.20 20.97
C LEU A 705 7.81 20.43 21.25
N THR A 706 8.53 20.92 20.24
CA THR A 706 9.20 22.22 20.24
C THR A 706 8.72 23.02 19.04
N VAL A 707 8.36 24.28 19.27
CA VAL A 707 7.94 25.20 18.21
C VAL A 707 9.19 25.82 17.59
N THR A 708 9.41 25.56 16.29
CA THR A 708 10.56 26.06 15.51
C THR A 708 10.15 26.90 14.32
N ASP A 709 8.97 26.61 13.76
CA ASP A 709 8.45 27.22 12.55
C ASP A 709 6.92 27.08 12.49
N THR A 710 6.29 27.58 11.42
CA THR A 710 4.84 27.55 11.23
C THR A 710 4.26 26.15 11.07
N HIS A 711 5.07 25.13 10.80
CA HIS A 711 4.63 23.74 10.70
C HIS A 711 4.90 22.98 12.00
N SER A 712 6.15 23.02 12.50
CA SER A 712 6.62 22.39 13.75
C SER A 712 6.15 20.93 13.95
N ARG A 713 5.90 20.19 12.85
CA ARG A 713 5.36 18.83 12.82
C ARG A 713 4.00 18.67 13.54
N ILE A 714 3.16 19.70 13.50
CA ILE A 714 1.78 19.63 14.01
C ILE A 714 0.82 19.50 12.83
N GLU A 715 0.13 18.36 12.80
CA GLU A 715 -1.04 18.13 11.98
C GLU A 715 -2.24 18.80 12.62
N ALA A 716 -3.09 19.42 11.81
CA ALA A 716 -4.23 20.17 12.29
C ALA A 716 -5.44 19.83 11.43
N TYR A 717 -6.52 19.43 12.09
CA TYR A 717 -7.73 18.93 11.45
C TYR A 717 -8.96 19.67 11.97
N THR A 718 -9.97 19.73 11.12
CA THR A 718 -11.30 20.23 11.43
C THR A 718 -12.32 19.13 11.14
N LEU A 719 -13.35 19.03 11.95
CA LEU A 719 -14.54 18.20 11.71
C LEU A 719 -15.76 19.12 11.82
N PRO A 720 -16.54 19.33 10.75
CA PRO A 720 -16.29 18.84 9.40
C PRO A 720 -15.03 19.47 8.77
N GLU A 721 -14.46 18.77 7.79
CA GLU A 721 -13.15 19.05 7.18
C GLU A 721 -13.11 20.30 6.28
N TRP A 722 -14.27 20.85 5.91
CA TRP A 722 -14.36 22.05 5.06
C TRP A 722 -14.19 23.38 5.81
N ASN A 723 -14.02 23.35 7.13
CA ASN A 723 -13.73 24.55 7.92
C ASN A 723 -12.34 25.11 7.59
N GLU A 724 -12.18 26.43 7.68
CA GLU A 724 -10.90 27.07 7.39
C GLU A 724 -9.94 26.98 8.59
N LEU A 725 -8.66 26.74 8.27
CA LEU A 725 -7.57 26.70 9.22
C LEU A 725 -6.46 27.63 8.75
N HIS A 726 -6.03 28.53 9.62
CA HIS A 726 -4.85 29.37 9.45
C HIS A 726 -3.84 29.09 10.57
N ARG A 727 -2.54 29.10 10.23
CA ARG A 727 -1.44 28.90 11.17
C ARG A 727 -0.40 30.02 11.04
N SER A 728 0.09 30.55 12.15
CA SER A 728 1.16 31.56 12.16
C SER A 728 2.09 31.42 13.36
N LEU A 729 3.36 31.76 13.17
CA LEU A 729 4.35 31.79 14.24
C LEU A 729 4.25 33.14 14.96
N THR A 730 4.11 33.10 16.28
CA THR A 730 4.18 34.27 17.15
C THR A 730 5.55 34.29 17.81
N ASP A 731 6.45 35.06 17.22
CA ASP A 731 7.81 35.29 17.70
C ASP A 731 8.02 36.80 17.88
N SER A 732 7.53 37.30 19.02
CA SER A 732 7.47 38.74 19.32
C SER A 732 8.57 39.20 20.29
N SER A 733 9.43 38.30 20.76
CA SER A 733 10.45 38.61 21.76
C SER A 733 11.71 37.78 21.54
N PRO A 734 12.91 38.39 21.56
CA PRO A 734 14.17 37.65 21.49
C PRO A 734 14.44 36.79 22.75
N THR A 735 13.66 36.97 23.83
CA THR A 735 13.85 36.26 25.11
C THR A 735 12.76 35.25 25.42
N GLU A 736 11.58 35.36 24.80
CA GLU A 736 10.49 34.41 24.99
C GLU A 736 10.51 33.39 23.85
N LYS A 737 10.37 32.09 24.17
CA LYS A 737 10.31 31.08 23.09
C LYS A 737 9.01 31.24 22.30
N PRO A 738 9.03 31.04 20.97
CA PRO A 738 7.88 31.30 20.10
C PRO A 738 6.66 30.44 20.42
N LEU A 739 5.49 30.93 20.06
CA LEU A 739 4.21 30.21 20.11
C LEU A 739 3.68 30.00 18.69
N LEU A 740 3.04 28.86 18.44
CA LEU A 740 2.34 28.58 17.20
C LEU A 740 0.84 28.87 17.40
N ARG A 741 0.34 29.84 16.63
CA ARG A 741 -1.08 30.22 16.62
C ARG A 741 -1.83 29.39 15.60
N PHE A 742 -2.94 28.80 16.02
CA PHE A 742 -3.94 28.18 15.16
C PHE A 742 -5.23 28.97 15.25
N THR A 743 -5.77 29.35 14.11
CA THR A 743 -7.05 30.05 13.98
C THR A 743 -7.97 29.19 13.12
N PHE A 744 -9.10 28.78 13.68
CA PHE A 744 -10.11 27.97 13.02
C PHE A 744 -11.35 28.81 12.78
N THR A 745 -11.83 28.84 11.53
CA THR A 745 -13.06 29.56 11.17
C THR A 745 -14.16 28.55 10.81
N SER A 746 -15.25 28.56 11.57
CA SER A 746 -16.37 27.64 11.34
C SER A 746 -17.21 28.06 10.13
N LYS A 747 -17.53 27.09 9.27
CA LYS A 747 -18.52 27.20 8.18
C LYS A 747 -19.80 26.42 8.46
N GLY A 748 -19.89 25.75 9.61
CA GLY A 748 -21.03 24.91 9.97
C GLY A 748 -21.34 24.94 11.47
N GLU A 749 -22.29 24.12 11.88
CA GLU A 749 -22.68 23.97 13.28
C GLU A 749 -21.78 22.92 13.99
N ASN A 750 -21.46 23.18 15.26
CA ASN A 750 -20.76 22.25 16.17
C ASN A 750 -19.43 21.67 15.65
N PRO A 751 -18.49 22.48 15.12
CA PRO A 751 -17.23 21.95 14.65
C PRO A 751 -16.36 21.40 15.80
N GLN A 752 -15.47 20.48 15.49
CA GLN A 752 -14.41 20.00 16.39
C GLN A 752 -13.06 20.23 15.71
N TYR A 753 -12.07 20.65 16.50
CA TYR A 753 -10.72 20.92 16.01
C TYR A 753 -9.71 20.05 16.72
N PHE A 754 -8.70 19.60 15.98
CA PHE A 754 -7.69 18.68 16.49
C PHE A 754 -6.29 19.15 16.08
N LEU A 755 -5.35 19.01 17.00
CA LEU A 755 -3.93 19.19 16.77
C LEU A 755 -3.23 17.89 17.19
N ARG A 756 -2.49 17.29 16.25
CA ARG A 756 -1.81 16.00 16.44
C ARG A 756 -0.33 16.10 16.09
N THR A 757 0.48 15.32 16.79
CA THR A 757 1.88 15.12 16.42
C THR A 757 2.33 13.73 16.86
N PHE A 758 3.10 13.06 16.01
CA PHE A 758 3.70 11.76 16.32
C PHE A 758 4.94 11.96 17.21
N VAL A 759 4.96 11.29 18.36
CA VAL A 759 5.96 11.51 19.43
C VAL A 759 6.62 10.20 19.90
N LYS A 760 6.31 9.07 19.26
CA LYS A 760 6.83 7.75 19.64
C LYS A 760 8.36 7.72 19.75
N ASP A 761 9.06 8.41 18.85
CA ASP A 761 10.52 8.50 18.85
C ASP A 761 11.06 9.19 20.11
N LYS A 762 10.34 10.18 20.64
CA LYS A 762 10.67 10.86 21.92
C LYS A 762 10.50 9.93 23.11
N ILE A 763 9.44 9.12 23.09
CA ILE A 763 9.14 8.15 24.14
C ILE A 763 10.16 7.00 24.11
N ASP A 764 10.45 6.45 22.94
CA ASP A 764 11.41 5.37 22.75
C ASP A 764 12.84 5.78 23.15
N GLY A 765 13.22 7.03 22.93
CA GLY A 765 14.52 7.57 23.38
C GLY A 765 14.64 7.73 24.91
N ARG A 766 13.52 7.68 25.65
CA ARG A 766 13.44 7.98 27.09
C ARG A 766 12.64 6.92 27.88
N LYS A 767 12.72 5.64 27.48
CA LYS A 767 11.99 4.49 28.08
C LYS A 767 12.16 4.30 29.60
N GLY A 768 13.27 4.76 30.16
CA GLY A 768 13.45 4.78 31.61
C GLY A 768 12.59 5.86 32.25
N LYS A 769 12.84 7.12 31.85
CA LYS A 769 12.17 8.29 32.41
C LYS A 769 10.65 8.30 32.25
N ILE A 770 10.11 7.75 31.15
CA ILE A 770 8.65 7.75 30.91
C ILE A 770 7.86 7.08 32.04
N LYS A 771 8.45 6.10 32.73
CA LYS A 771 7.83 5.39 33.86
C LYS A 771 7.63 6.26 35.10
N ASP A 772 8.50 7.26 35.25
CA ASP A 772 8.47 8.20 36.36
C ASP A 772 7.66 9.46 36.02
N CYS A 773 7.23 9.61 34.76
CA CYS A 773 6.44 10.74 34.34
C CYS A 773 5.01 10.62 34.84
N THR A 774 4.49 11.69 35.43
CA THR A 774 3.15 11.72 36.04
C THR A 774 2.29 12.86 35.53
N VAL A 775 2.87 13.83 34.81
CA VAL A 775 2.16 15.02 34.33
C VAL A 775 2.50 15.33 32.88
N LEU A 776 1.47 15.61 32.07
CA LEU A 776 1.58 16.27 30.77
C LEU A 776 1.51 17.79 30.95
N CYS A 777 2.53 18.48 30.48
CA CYS A 777 2.66 19.92 30.53
C CYS A 777 2.55 20.54 29.13
N ILE A 778 1.67 21.53 28.97
CA ILE A 778 1.45 22.26 27.71
C ILE A 778 1.62 23.75 27.97
N ARG A 779 2.58 24.38 27.31
CA ARG A 779 2.75 25.84 27.35
C ARG A 779 1.76 26.51 26.41
N VAL A 780 1.09 27.55 26.88
CA VAL A 780 0.11 28.36 26.14
C VAL A 780 0.38 29.85 26.36
N ASN A 781 -0.30 30.71 25.60
CA ASN A 781 -0.23 32.15 25.86
C ASN A 781 -0.94 32.50 27.18
N ARG A 782 -0.17 32.91 28.20
CA ARG A 782 -0.68 33.34 29.51
C ARG A 782 -1.63 34.55 29.49
N ALA A 783 -1.59 35.35 28.43
CA ALA A 783 -2.43 36.55 28.29
C ALA A 783 -3.76 36.29 27.56
N LYS A 784 -3.99 35.07 27.06
CA LYS A 784 -5.21 34.70 26.34
C LYS A 784 -5.99 33.62 27.09
N ALA A 785 -7.31 33.73 27.06
CA ALA A 785 -8.18 32.67 27.54
C ALA A 785 -8.05 31.43 26.66
N LEU A 786 -8.12 30.24 27.26
CA LEU A 786 -8.17 28.99 26.52
C LEU A 786 -9.54 28.82 25.83
N PRO A 787 -9.59 28.12 24.69
CA PRO A 787 -10.85 27.64 24.14
C PRO A 787 -11.62 26.83 25.18
N GLU A 788 -12.92 27.09 25.26
CA GLU A 788 -13.82 26.32 26.13
C GLU A 788 -13.85 24.84 25.69
N GLY A 789 -13.87 23.91 26.65
CA GLY A 789 -13.92 22.47 26.36
C GLY A 789 -12.63 21.87 25.79
N ILE A 790 -11.52 22.61 25.78
CA ILE A 790 -10.22 22.06 25.38
C ILE A 790 -9.83 20.86 26.25
N SER A 791 -9.35 19.80 25.60
CA SER A 791 -8.84 18.58 26.20
C SER A 791 -7.55 18.15 25.52
N ALA A 792 -6.71 17.43 26.25
CA ALA A 792 -5.45 16.93 25.73
C ALA A 792 -5.10 15.56 26.31
N GLY A 793 -4.26 14.84 25.59
CA GLY A 793 -3.77 13.52 25.98
C GLY A 793 -3.08 12.82 24.82
N PHE A 794 -3.31 11.52 24.66
CA PHE A 794 -2.50 10.69 23.77
C PHE A 794 -3.31 9.65 23.00
N VAL A 795 -2.83 9.32 21.80
CA VAL A 795 -3.16 8.07 21.11
C VAL A 795 -2.04 7.07 21.37
N THR A 796 -2.43 5.86 21.75
CA THR A 796 -1.50 4.78 22.11
C THR A 796 -1.22 3.83 20.95
N SER A 797 -0.23 2.96 21.09
CA SER A 797 0.10 1.88 20.14
C SER A 797 -1.07 0.91 19.90
N ASP A 798 -2.05 0.87 20.80
CA ASP A 798 -3.28 0.11 20.62
C ASP A 798 -4.29 0.86 19.73
N GLY A 799 -3.99 2.06 19.26
CA GLY A 799 -4.89 2.88 18.42
C GLY A 799 -6.00 3.60 19.19
N TYR A 800 -6.01 3.51 20.53
CA TYR A 800 -7.01 4.17 21.38
C TYR A 800 -6.55 5.55 21.87
N THR A 801 -7.50 6.46 21.96
CA THR A 801 -7.32 7.81 22.50
C THR A 801 -7.65 7.90 24.00
N TYR A 802 -6.78 8.58 24.75
CA TYR A 802 -6.95 8.88 26.17
C TYR A 802 -6.78 10.37 26.42
N LYS A 803 -7.80 11.03 26.96
CA LYS A 803 -7.79 12.49 27.18
C LYS A 803 -8.34 12.88 28.54
N SER A 804 -8.02 14.11 28.95
CA SER A 804 -8.64 14.82 30.07
C SER A 804 -8.94 16.26 29.64
N PRO A 805 -10.02 16.88 30.14
CA PRO A 805 -10.18 18.33 30.05
C PRO A 805 -8.95 19.05 30.60
N CYS A 806 -8.52 20.13 29.96
CA CYS A 806 -7.41 20.93 30.44
C CYS A 806 -7.85 21.79 31.63
N PRO A 807 -7.13 21.79 32.76
CA PRO A 807 -7.35 22.78 33.80
C PRO A 807 -6.88 24.17 33.35
N SER A 808 -7.25 25.21 34.12
CA SER A 808 -6.71 26.55 33.92
C SER A 808 -5.18 26.54 33.98
N PRO A 809 -4.49 27.29 33.09
CA PRO A 809 -3.04 27.35 33.09
C PRO A 809 -2.53 28.05 34.36
N SER A 810 -1.32 27.70 34.78
CA SER A 810 -0.62 28.42 35.85
C SER A 810 -0.29 29.87 35.41
N PRO A 811 0.12 30.78 36.33
CA PRO A 811 0.52 32.14 36.00
C PRO A 811 1.63 32.22 34.93
N GLU A 812 2.45 31.18 34.80
CA GLU A 812 3.50 31.03 33.78
C GLU A 812 2.96 30.60 32.41
N GLY A 813 1.64 30.37 32.28
CA GLY A 813 1.00 29.90 31.05
C GLY A 813 1.18 28.41 30.82
N ILE A 814 1.21 27.57 31.86
CA ILE A 814 1.41 26.13 31.73
C ILE A 814 0.19 25.37 32.22
N ILE A 815 -0.42 24.59 31.32
CA ILE A 815 -1.45 23.61 31.64
C ILE A 815 -0.75 22.35 32.15
N ARG A 816 -1.21 21.80 33.29
CA ARG A 816 -0.68 20.56 33.87
C ARG A 816 -1.77 19.51 34.03
N ILE A 817 -1.66 18.41 33.29
CA ILE A 817 -2.64 17.31 33.29
C ILE A 817 -1.99 16.08 33.93
N PRO A 818 -2.41 15.65 35.12
CA PRO A 818 -1.97 14.38 35.69
C PRO A 818 -2.34 13.21 34.76
N LEU A 819 -1.37 12.34 34.44
CA LEU A 819 -1.59 11.21 33.54
C LEU A 819 -2.64 10.23 34.07
N ASN A 820 -2.76 10.10 35.39
CA ASN A 820 -3.79 9.29 36.03
C ASN A 820 -5.23 9.84 35.90
N ARG A 821 -5.40 11.05 35.34
CA ARG A 821 -6.70 11.63 34.98
C ARG A 821 -7.10 11.37 33.53
N LEU A 822 -6.18 10.88 32.69
CA LEU A 822 -6.52 10.51 31.33
C LEU A 822 -7.52 9.34 31.35
N ARG A 823 -8.58 9.45 30.55
CA ARG A 823 -9.61 8.43 30.40
C ARG A 823 -9.74 8.07 28.93
N GLN A 824 -10.05 6.81 28.66
CA GLN A 824 -10.33 6.35 27.30
C GLN A 824 -11.56 7.10 26.77
N THR A 825 -11.49 7.57 25.52
CA THR A 825 -12.58 8.27 24.85
C THR A 825 -12.76 7.73 23.43
N ASP A 826 -13.80 8.22 22.73
CA ASP A 826 -13.92 8.05 21.29
C ASP A 826 -12.62 8.50 20.59
N THR A 827 -12.20 7.71 19.61
CA THR A 827 -10.99 7.95 18.83
C THR A 827 -11.39 8.62 17.53
N ALA A 828 -11.02 9.89 17.34
CA ALA A 828 -11.26 10.59 16.08
C ALA A 828 -10.44 9.93 14.96
N LEU A 829 -11.11 9.57 13.87
CA LEU A 829 -10.49 8.97 12.69
C LEU A 829 -9.97 10.10 11.79
N LEU A 830 -8.72 10.50 12.05
CA LEU A 830 -8.06 11.61 11.35
C LEU A 830 -6.76 11.14 10.66
N PRO A 831 -6.48 11.60 9.43
CA PRO A 831 -7.36 12.45 8.58
C PRO A 831 -8.68 11.75 8.24
N VAL A 832 -9.70 12.54 7.89
CA VAL A 832 -11.06 12.05 7.63
C VAL A 832 -11.06 11.08 6.46
N ALA A 833 -11.80 9.98 6.62
CA ALA A 833 -11.95 9.00 5.55
C ALA A 833 -12.71 9.57 4.34
N TYR A 834 -12.38 9.07 3.16
CA TYR A 834 -13.22 9.26 1.97
C TYR A 834 -13.95 7.96 1.63
N PRO A 835 -15.25 7.98 1.28
CA PRO A 835 -16.14 9.15 1.18
C PRO A 835 -16.58 9.72 2.53
N VAL A 836 -16.95 11.01 2.54
CA VAL A 836 -17.18 11.83 3.75
C VAL A 836 -18.41 11.44 4.57
N PHE A 837 -19.25 10.52 4.09
CA PHE A 837 -20.41 10.00 4.83
C PHE A 837 -20.05 8.91 5.86
N LEU A 838 -18.80 8.44 5.85
CA LEU A 838 -18.32 7.45 6.80
C LEU A 838 -18.18 8.06 8.20
N LYS A 839 -18.27 7.22 9.23
CA LYS A 839 -18.10 7.67 10.62
C LYS A 839 -16.75 8.32 10.82
N GLN A 840 -16.74 9.40 11.59
CA GLN A 840 -15.55 10.19 11.92
C GLN A 840 -14.90 9.76 13.25
N TYR A 841 -15.53 8.83 13.98
CA TYR A 841 -15.07 8.35 15.27
C TYR A 841 -15.17 6.82 15.33
N PHE A 842 -14.14 6.21 15.89
CA PHE A 842 -14.20 4.85 16.43
C PHE A 842 -14.60 4.91 17.90
N GLN A 843 -15.59 4.09 18.27
CA GLN A 843 -16.11 4.00 19.63
C GLN A 843 -15.57 2.73 20.30
N PRO A 844 -14.70 2.86 21.31
CA PRO A 844 -14.19 1.73 22.05
C PRO A 844 -15.27 0.85 22.69
N GLU A 845 -15.33 -0.43 22.32
CA GLU A 845 -16.17 -1.43 23.00
C GLU A 845 -15.39 -2.20 24.10
N THR A 846 -14.06 -2.09 24.10
CA THR A 846 -13.18 -2.71 25.10
C THR A 846 -12.49 -1.63 25.92
N GLU A 847 -12.62 -1.69 27.25
CA GLU A 847 -11.88 -0.81 28.15
C GLU A 847 -10.42 -1.28 28.26
N ILE A 848 -9.48 -0.42 27.87
CA ILE A 848 -8.04 -0.69 27.95
C ILE A 848 -7.42 0.38 28.85
N PRO A 849 -6.72 0.02 29.95
CA PRO A 849 -6.05 1.00 30.80
C PRO A 849 -4.94 1.76 30.06
N PHE A 850 -4.85 3.07 30.30
CA PHE A 850 -3.77 3.89 29.77
C PHE A 850 -2.40 3.46 30.31
N GLN A 851 -1.41 3.37 29.42
CA GLN A 851 -0.01 3.09 29.74
C GLN A 851 0.89 4.12 29.05
N ALA A 852 1.72 4.82 29.83
CA ALA A 852 2.57 5.90 29.31
C ALA A 852 3.61 5.40 28.30
N GLU A 853 4.07 4.16 28.46
CA GLU A 853 5.03 3.51 27.55
C GLU A 853 4.45 3.23 26.17
N LYS A 854 3.12 3.23 26.05
CA LYS A 854 2.41 3.00 24.78
C LYS A 854 2.10 4.30 24.02
N ILE A 855 2.50 5.47 24.51
CA ILE A 855 2.24 6.75 23.83
C ILE A 855 2.89 6.77 22.44
N GLU A 856 2.11 7.11 21.41
CA GLU A 856 2.60 7.29 20.05
C GLU A 856 2.27 8.65 19.45
N LYS A 857 1.07 9.19 19.71
CA LYS A 857 0.68 10.53 19.27
C LYS A 857 0.24 11.37 20.45
N LEU A 858 0.63 12.63 20.46
CA LEU A 858 0.02 13.66 21.28
C LEU A 858 -1.23 14.18 20.54
N GLU A 859 -2.33 14.38 21.26
CA GLU A 859 -3.55 14.98 20.72
C GLU A 859 -4.06 16.09 21.65
N ILE A 860 -4.37 17.25 21.05
CA ILE A 860 -5.15 18.32 21.66
C ILE A 860 -6.41 18.48 20.83
N SER A 861 -7.56 18.52 21.49
CA SER A 861 -8.85 18.74 20.82
C SER A 861 -9.67 19.79 21.54
N MET A 862 -10.42 20.59 20.78
CA MET A 862 -11.35 21.56 21.32
C MET A 862 -12.63 21.61 20.47
N PRO A 863 -13.81 21.75 21.11
CA PRO A 863 -15.02 22.09 20.39
C PRO A 863 -14.90 23.52 19.85
N GLY A 864 -15.47 23.77 18.67
CA GLY A 864 -15.83 25.12 18.28
C GLY A 864 -17.25 25.43 18.72
N ASN A 865 -17.44 26.65 19.20
CA ASN A 865 -18.76 27.16 19.57
C ASN A 865 -19.43 27.78 18.32
N ALA A 866 -20.68 28.25 18.43
CA ALA A 866 -21.33 29.09 17.40
C ALA A 866 -20.61 30.45 17.13
N ARG A 867 -19.42 30.65 17.73
CA ARG A 867 -18.52 31.78 17.41
C ARG A 867 -17.83 31.46 16.08
N PRO A 868 -17.73 32.43 15.16
CA PRO A 868 -17.17 32.17 13.83
C PRO A 868 -15.69 31.77 13.89
N VAL A 869 -14.96 32.12 14.96
CA VAL A 869 -13.51 31.90 15.08
C VAL A 869 -13.16 31.30 16.43
N THR A 870 -12.32 30.25 16.42
CA THR A 870 -11.66 29.67 17.60
C THR A 870 -10.15 29.79 17.42
N GLU A 871 -9.44 30.23 18.46
CA GLU A 871 -7.99 30.46 18.40
C GLU A 871 -7.27 29.80 19.58
N ILE A 872 -6.10 29.21 19.32
CA ILE A 872 -5.20 28.71 20.35
C ILE A 872 -3.75 29.03 19.99
N GLU A 873 -2.96 29.42 20.99
CA GLU A 873 -1.51 29.63 20.85
C GLU A 873 -0.75 28.62 21.71
N LEU A 874 -0.02 27.72 21.06
CA LEU A 874 0.69 26.61 21.69
C LEU A 874 2.19 26.83 21.67
N GLY A 875 2.85 26.53 22.77
CA GLY A 875 4.30 26.49 22.89
C GLY A 875 4.82 25.06 22.99
N GLU A 876 5.91 24.91 23.73
CA GLU A 876 6.49 23.62 24.07
C GLU A 876 5.53 22.72 24.86
N ILE A 877 5.63 21.41 24.61
CA ILE A 877 4.88 20.37 25.30
C ILE A 877 5.84 19.28 25.78
N TRP A 878 5.71 18.85 27.03
CA TRP A 878 6.60 17.88 27.66
C TRP A 878 5.92 17.02 28.72
N LEU A 879 6.59 15.94 29.13
CA LEU A 879 6.22 15.11 30.27
C LEU A 879 7.20 15.30 31.44
N GLU A 880 6.66 15.44 32.64
CA GLU A 880 7.41 15.57 33.92
C GLU A 880 7.32 14.30 34.75
#